data_AF-A0A2V4DV26-F1
#
_entry.id   AF-A0A2V4DV26-F1
#
_cell.length_a   1.000
_cell.length_b   1.000
_cell.length_c   1.000
_cell.angle_alpha   90.00
_cell.angle_beta   90.00
_cell.angle_gamma   90.00
#
_symmetry.space_group_name_H-M   'P 1'
#
loop_
_entity.id
_entity.type
_entity.pdbx_description
1 polymer ?
#
loop_
_entity_poly.entity_id
_entity_poly.type
_entity_poly.pdbx_seq_one_letter_code
_entity_poly.pdbx_strand_id
1 'polypeptide(L)'
;MKKRVLVGLSLATPLAVNALNLQGSQTFTDEVNIPTTHSFEYLGSDVLTGINISSGSNTIFKKNVTINISRDYIHNIQSDISIDGLRAFNGIGPQSSTVFDGDLKINVKGENIDAIFLHDKNATVIINGKTILNVDDPEDIYDSGAIYVSEGNLILNGESFINGDIIVVDEGIVKINNKSIINGDIFTQLGGTVILDLAAGSKIIGEVSAFGDPDDPDYPGQDTTGIIRMNLAKGSSWEIVGDYSYITELSGQGDITFTNFTRSNNFGELVIENLKGASTFNLRTDIASQQSDKIIISKSSDTNRTVSAEGTHTINLINNGSAQTTGNEKLTLVEIDDNATNTAEFKTNHDVELGGYQYSLDKDGKDYVLTAKPITSSAMASAGFLNANYLMNYVETQTLLKRLGDMRTSGEFGDVWLRGFTGKLDSFSGGKLSKFDMSYHGFQFGADKQLTENSPFVIGAFVGQTYGNPDYKNGDGSLRSFNTGIYATYLDNSGFYIDGVVKYDRQKNHFKVKDTANNRIQGTGHSNGLGLSMELGQKFKINDFYIEPQTQFSYSHQNGNSINASNGLKVKLGNYNSLIGRASTLLGYEFNSDENNINIYAKTGIVREFDGDTYYKLNNHKESHSFKGNWWNNGVGINANFNQKHNIYLDLESSPGNKFDLLQVNGGYRYSF
;
A
#
# COMPACT_ATOMS: atom_id res chain seq x y z
N MET A 1 9.47 59.77 66.50
CA MET A 1 10.78 59.32 65.98
C MET A 1 10.61 57.90 65.44
N LYS A 2 10.87 57.70 64.12
CA LYS A 2 11.22 56.47 63.35
C LYS A 2 10.44 55.15 63.61
N LYS A 3 9.61 54.66 62.67
CA LYS A 3 9.91 53.84 61.45
C LYS A 3 10.61 52.49 61.75
N ARG A 4 9.96 51.34 61.51
CA ARG A 4 10.07 50.53 60.26
C ARG A 4 9.25 49.22 60.30
N VAL A 5 8.75 48.90 59.11
CA VAL A 5 8.09 47.69 58.59
C VAL A 5 9.17 46.66 58.19
N LEU A 6 8.83 45.36 58.11
CA LEU A 6 8.94 44.47 56.91
C LEU A 6 9.23 42.99 57.25
N VAL A 7 8.27 42.12 56.89
CA VAL A 7 8.38 40.79 56.26
C VAL A 7 9.50 39.86 56.75
N GLY A 8 9.12 38.78 57.42
CA GLY A 8 9.96 37.58 57.53
C GLY A 8 10.09 36.94 56.15
N LEU A 9 11.24 37.15 55.49
CA LEU A 9 11.67 36.31 54.38
C LEU A 9 11.95 34.91 54.94
N SER A 10 11.10 33.93 54.62
CA SER A 10 11.59 32.56 54.44
C SER A 10 12.45 32.60 53.18
N LEU A 11 13.77 32.67 53.33
CA LEU A 11 14.67 32.29 52.26
C LEU A 11 14.50 30.78 52.09
N ALA A 12 13.54 30.38 51.26
CA ALA A 12 13.42 29.02 50.73
C ALA A 12 14.57 28.84 49.72
N THR A 13 15.79 28.73 50.24
CA THR A 13 16.92 28.28 49.45
C THR A 13 16.85 26.76 49.39
N PRO A 14 16.92 26.15 48.20
CA PRO A 14 16.97 24.70 48.07
C PRO A 14 18.09 24.11 48.93
N LEU A 15 17.87 22.92 49.49
CA LEU A 15 18.93 22.19 50.17
C LEU A 15 19.93 21.69 49.12
N ALA A 16 21.09 22.35 49.06
CA ALA A 16 22.21 21.91 48.23
C ALA A 16 23.13 20.98 49.03
N VAL A 17 23.20 19.71 48.65
CA VAL A 17 24.05 18.69 49.29
C VAL A 17 24.81 17.91 48.22
N ASN A 18 26.08 17.57 48.50
CA ASN A 18 26.95 16.85 47.55
C ASN A 18 26.51 15.38 47.34
N ALA A 19 25.93 14.78 48.38
CA ALA A 19 25.27 13.49 48.38
C ALA A 19 24.35 13.42 49.61
N LEU A 20 23.33 12.56 49.58
CA LEU A 20 22.39 12.39 50.68
C LEU A 20 22.28 10.92 51.08
N ASN A 21 22.52 10.61 52.35
CA ASN A 21 22.32 9.26 52.89
C ASN A 21 21.04 9.22 53.74
N LEU A 22 20.06 8.43 53.30
CA LEU A 22 18.76 8.31 53.95
C LEU A 22 18.82 7.27 55.06
N GLN A 23 18.51 7.67 56.29
CA GLN A 23 18.57 6.82 57.48
C GLN A 23 17.42 7.11 58.44
N GLY A 24 16.79 6.06 59.00
CA GLY A 24 15.64 6.23 59.88
C GLY A 24 14.45 6.88 59.17
N SER A 25 13.53 7.48 59.93
CA SER A 25 12.35 8.15 59.36
C SER A 25 12.61 9.64 59.12
N GLN A 26 12.52 10.09 57.86
CA GLN A 26 12.81 11.46 57.45
C GLN A 26 11.70 12.03 56.55
N THR A 27 11.46 13.33 56.62
CA THR A 27 10.59 14.04 55.66
C THR A 27 11.23 15.34 55.25
N PHE A 28 11.56 15.46 53.96
CA PHE A 28 12.11 16.66 53.36
C PHE A 28 10.96 17.51 52.82
N THR A 29 10.81 18.72 53.35
CA THR A 29 9.72 19.64 52.99
C THR A 29 10.13 20.73 52.01
N ASP A 30 11.43 20.89 51.77
CA ASP A 30 12.02 21.83 50.82
C ASP A 30 12.56 21.09 49.57
N GLU A 31 12.84 21.84 48.50
CA GLU A 31 13.50 21.29 47.31
C GLU A 31 14.90 20.78 47.65
N VAL A 32 15.28 19.63 47.09
CA VAL A 32 16.61 19.02 47.26
C VAL A 32 17.33 19.04 45.92
N ASN A 33 18.49 19.69 45.87
CA ASN A 33 19.29 19.79 44.66
C ASN A 33 20.69 19.23 44.94
N ILE A 34 21.05 18.15 44.25
CA ILE A 34 22.39 17.57 44.23
C ILE A 34 23.08 18.08 42.96
N PRO A 35 24.02 19.04 43.08
CA PRO A 35 24.68 19.67 41.94
C PRO A 35 25.70 18.73 41.29
N THR A 36 26.15 19.07 40.09
CA THR A 36 27.16 18.30 39.34
C THR A 36 28.44 18.11 40.14
N THR A 37 28.78 16.87 40.45
CA THR A 37 29.99 16.47 41.17
C THR A 37 31.10 16.12 40.17
N HIS A 38 32.08 17.00 39.98
CA HIS A 38 33.17 16.85 38.99
C HIS A 38 34.47 16.23 39.56
N SER A 39 34.54 15.90 40.85
CA SER A 39 35.81 15.55 41.50
C SER A 39 35.69 14.29 42.33
N PHE A 40 36.00 13.14 41.70
CA PHE A 40 36.06 11.84 42.37
C PHE A 40 37.50 11.32 42.35
N GLU A 41 38.36 11.88 43.21
CA GLU A 41 39.65 11.25 43.51
C GLU A 41 39.45 10.22 44.63
N TYR A 42 39.62 8.94 44.27
CA TYR A 42 39.90 7.77 45.11
C TYR A 42 39.66 7.92 46.63
N LEU A 43 38.45 7.61 47.08
CA LEU A 43 38.17 7.21 48.47
C LEU A 43 37.84 5.71 48.46
N GLY A 44 38.66 4.91 49.15
CA GLY A 44 38.52 3.45 49.16
C GLY A 44 37.12 2.99 49.58
N SER A 45 36.66 1.89 48.98
CA SER A 45 35.41 1.14 49.25
C SER A 45 34.07 1.91 49.25
N ASP A 46 34.04 3.22 49.04
CA ASP A 46 32.82 4.00 49.10
C ASP A 46 32.19 4.24 47.73
N VAL A 47 31.00 3.68 47.58
CA VAL A 47 30.03 3.88 46.51
C VAL A 47 29.73 5.37 46.27
N LEU A 48 29.75 5.79 45.01
CA LEU A 48 29.52 7.17 44.56
C LEU A 48 28.06 7.34 44.12
N THR A 49 27.19 7.79 45.03
CA THR A 49 25.75 7.95 44.76
C THR A 49 25.27 9.35 45.10
N GLY A 50 24.33 9.89 44.30
CA GLY A 50 23.60 11.11 44.64
C GLY A 50 22.77 10.93 45.93
N ILE A 51 21.80 10.03 45.92
CA ILE A 51 21.02 9.64 47.10
C ILE A 51 21.22 8.15 47.41
N ASN A 52 21.81 7.83 48.56
CA ASN A 52 21.92 6.46 49.06
C ASN A 52 20.79 6.13 50.06
N ILE A 53 20.02 5.09 49.78
CA ILE A 53 18.94 4.58 50.62
C ILE A 53 19.51 3.53 51.57
N SER A 54 19.63 3.84 52.87
CA SER A 54 20.03 2.83 53.85
C SER A 54 18.85 1.91 54.20
N SER A 55 19.15 0.65 54.51
CA SER A 55 18.17 -0.32 55.04
C SER A 55 17.45 0.24 56.29
N GLY A 56 16.13 0.00 56.38
CA GLY A 56 15.28 0.53 57.45
C GLY A 56 14.92 2.02 57.35
N SER A 57 15.34 2.72 56.30
CA SER A 57 14.96 4.13 56.13
C SER A 57 13.51 4.28 55.65
N ASN A 58 12.83 5.32 56.13
CA ASN A 58 11.49 5.70 55.65
C ASN A 58 11.49 7.20 55.35
N THR A 59 11.65 7.54 54.07
CA THR A 59 11.86 8.93 53.64
C THR A 59 10.75 9.40 52.73
N ILE A 60 10.27 10.63 52.96
CA ILE A 60 9.32 11.31 52.07
C ILE A 60 9.91 12.63 51.60
N PHE A 61 10.00 12.83 50.29
CA PHE A 61 10.31 14.12 49.67
C PHE A 61 9.01 14.81 49.22
N LYS A 62 8.61 15.88 49.90
CA LYS A 62 7.37 16.63 49.61
C LYS A 62 7.50 17.61 48.44
N LYS A 63 8.72 17.90 48.00
CA LYS A 63 9.08 18.83 46.94
C LYS A 63 10.05 18.18 45.96
N ASN A 64 10.40 18.93 44.94
CA ASN A 64 11.19 18.43 43.82
C ASN A 64 12.61 18.04 44.27
N VAL A 65 13.11 16.96 43.67
CA VAL A 65 14.46 16.46 43.85
C VAL A 65 15.16 16.47 42.51
N THR A 66 16.28 17.18 42.42
CA THR A 66 17.13 17.18 41.22
C THR A 66 18.50 16.60 41.57
N ILE A 67 18.95 15.62 40.80
CA ILE A 67 20.25 14.99 40.92
C ILE A 67 20.99 15.18 39.59
N ASN A 68 22.20 15.73 39.64
CA ASN A 68 23.07 15.83 38.49
C ASN A 68 24.40 15.17 38.82
N ILE A 69 24.74 14.12 38.10
CA ILE A 69 26.03 13.43 38.21
C ILE A 69 26.66 13.48 36.83
N SER A 70 27.91 13.92 36.77
CA SER A 70 28.68 13.90 35.54
C SER A 70 30.07 13.44 35.89
N ARG A 71 30.52 12.40 35.22
CA ARG A 71 31.88 11.90 35.36
C ARG A 71 32.64 12.12 34.07
N ASP A 72 33.79 12.77 34.19
CA ASP A 72 34.77 12.82 33.13
C ASP A 72 35.61 11.53 33.18
N TYR A 73 35.85 10.94 32.01
CA TYR A 73 36.54 9.66 31.77
C TYR A 73 37.74 9.39 32.70
N ILE A 74 37.74 8.27 33.44
CA ILE A 74 38.90 7.82 34.24
C ILE A 74 39.27 6.39 33.84
N HIS A 75 40.42 6.21 33.20
CA HIS A 75 41.07 4.91 33.03
C HIS A 75 41.42 4.29 34.39
N ASN A 76 41.09 3.01 34.59
CA ASN A 76 41.43 2.14 35.74
C ASN A 76 40.51 2.22 36.97
N ILE A 77 39.27 1.78 36.82
CA ILE A 77 38.43 1.37 37.96
C ILE A 77 38.29 -0.15 37.86
N GLN A 78 38.20 -0.83 39.01
CA GLN A 78 37.69 -2.21 39.02
C GLN A 78 36.29 -2.23 38.36
N SER A 79 36.01 -3.26 37.59
CA SER A 79 34.77 -3.48 36.83
C SER A 79 33.46 -3.40 37.64
N ASP A 80 33.54 -3.31 38.98
CA ASP A 80 32.43 -3.61 39.88
C ASP A 80 31.89 -2.37 40.63
N ILE A 81 32.26 -1.14 40.25
CA ILE A 81 31.81 0.10 40.90
C ILE A 81 30.86 0.89 39.99
N SER A 82 29.55 0.75 40.21
CA SER A 82 28.51 1.59 39.60
C SER A 82 28.44 2.99 40.23
N ILE A 83 28.08 3.99 39.43
CA ILE A 83 27.77 5.35 39.90
C ILE A 83 26.30 5.63 39.68
N ASP A 84 25.59 5.89 40.78
CA ASP A 84 24.13 5.90 40.72
C ASP A 84 23.55 7.26 41.13
N GLY A 85 22.53 7.72 40.41
CA GLY A 85 21.74 8.88 40.85
C GLY A 85 21.06 8.62 42.18
N LEU A 86 20.28 7.54 42.24
CA LEU A 86 19.59 7.02 43.41
C LEU A 86 19.96 5.54 43.59
N ARG A 87 20.49 5.16 44.76
CA ARG A 87 20.94 3.79 45.05
C ARG A 87 20.27 3.18 46.27
N ALA A 88 19.93 1.90 46.19
CA ALA A 88 19.76 1.01 47.34
C ALA A 88 20.64 -0.24 47.14
N PHE A 89 21.41 -0.65 48.15
CA PHE A 89 22.39 -1.74 48.00
C PHE A 89 22.54 -2.60 49.25
N ASN A 90 22.53 -3.92 49.08
CA ASN A 90 22.91 -4.93 50.08
C ASN A 90 22.21 -4.80 51.44
N GLY A 91 20.90 -4.60 51.44
CA GLY A 91 20.08 -4.56 52.65
C GLY A 91 19.67 -5.93 53.18
N ILE A 92 20.54 -6.60 53.95
CA ILE A 92 20.13 -7.75 54.79
C ILE A 92 19.27 -7.29 56.00
N GLY A 93 18.99 -5.98 56.10
CA GLY A 93 18.26 -5.35 57.19
C GLY A 93 16.75 -5.15 56.92
N PRO A 94 16.06 -4.35 57.74
CA PRO A 94 14.62 -4.11 57.62
C PRO A 94 14.23 -3.35 56.34
N GLN A 95 12.93 -3.41 55.98
CA GLN A 95 12.36 -2.72 54.83
C GLN A 95 12.68 -1.22 54.82
N SER A 96 13.09 -0.71 53.65
CA SER A 96 13.24 0.71 53.39
C SER A 96 12.15 1.20 52.42
N SER A 97 11.68 2.42 52.63
CA SER A 97 10.68 3.07 51.79
C SER A 97 11.08 4.50 51.50
N THR A 98 11.18 4.86 50.22
CA THR A 98 11.45 6.23 49.79
C THR A 98 10.34 6.68 48.85
N VAL A 99 9.65 7.76 49.22
CA VAL A 99 8.51 8.32 48.47
C VAL A 99 8.83 9.73 47.99
N PHE A 100 8.73 9.95 46.68
CA PHE A 100 8.84 11.27 46.07
C PHE A 100 7.43 11.77 45.70
N ASP A 101 6.87 12.67 46.53
CA ASP A 101 5.60 13.34 46.24
C ASP A 101 5.79 14.49 45.23
N GLY A 102 6.97 15.11 45.22
CA GLY A 102 7.39 16.06 44.19
C GLY A 102 8.09 15.39 43.01
N ASP A 103 8.48 16.20 42.01
CA ASP A 103 9.13 15.69 40.80
C ASP A 103 10.54 15.17 41.11
N LEU A 104 10.95 14.07 40.46
CA LEU A 104 12.30 13.55 40.50
C LEU A 104 12.97 13.74 39.14
N LYS A 105 14.06 14.49 39.10
CA LYS A 105 14.90 14.65 37.92
C LYS A 105 16.31 14.14 38.20
N ILE A 106 16.77 13.19 37.41
CA ILE A 106 18.13 12.65 37.48
C ILE A 106 18.78 12.79 36.11
N ASN A 107 19.93 13.47 36.06
CA ASN A 107 20.78 13.53 34.87
C ASN A 107 22.11 12.88 35.24
N VAL A 108 22.46 11.81 34.54
CA VAL A 108 23.73 11.10 34.71
C VAL A 108 24.49 11.11 33.38
N LYS A 109 25.80 11.31 33.44
CA LYS A 109 26.71 11.30 32.29
C LYS A 109 28.02 10.60 32.64
N GLY A 110 28.48 9.67 31.80
CA GLY A 110 29.66 8.85 32.04
C GLY A 110 29.45 7.37 31.67
N GLU A 111 30.32 6.50 32.17
CA GLU A 111 30.29 5.04 31.98
C GLU A 111 29.97 4.31 33.27
N ASN A 112 29.29 3.15 33.18
CA ASN A 112 28.84 2.34 34.30
C ASN A 112 28.01 3.17 35.29
N ILE A 113 26.97 3.80 34.72
CA ILE A 113 26.13 4.75 35.42
C ILE A 113 24.67 4.33 35.36
N ASP A 114 23.99 4.46 36.50
CA ASP A 114 22.56 4.25 36.58
C ASP A 114 21.86 5.50 37.11
N ALA A 115 20.76 5.93 36.49
CA ALA A 115 19.98 7.00 37.08
C ALA A 115 19.30 6.50 38.38
N ILE A 116 18.76 5.28 38.35
CA ILE A 116 18.21 4.58 39.52
C ILE A 116 18.77 3.16 39.56
N PHE A 117 19.46 2.82 40.65
CA PHE A 117 20.02 1.48 40.89
C PHE A 117 19.44 0.88 42.17
N LEU A 118 18.75 -0.27 42.08
CA LEU A 118 18.20 -0.99 43.23
C LEU A 118 18.70 -2.44 43.24
N HIS A 119 19.50 -2.75 44.25
CA HIS A 119 20.01 -4.09 44.57
C HIS A 119 19.80 -4.34 46.07
N ASP A 120 18.54 -4.21 46.51
CA ASP A 120 18.09 -4.53 47.87
C ASP A 120 16.63 -4.96 47.81
N LYS A 121 16.37 -6.26 48.00
CA LYS A 121 15.01 -6.84 48.00
C LYS A 121 14.03 -6.17 48.96
N ASN A 122 14.54 -5.52 50.00
CA ASN A 122 13.74 -4.86 51.02
C ASN A 122 13.50 -3.36 50.72
N ALA A 123 14.07 -2.82 49.63
CA ALA A 123 13.90 -1.44 49.22
C ALA A 123 12.65 -1.24 48.35
N THR A 124 11.89 -0.20 48.65
CA THR A 124 10.77 0.28 47.84
C THR A 124 10.91 1.76 47.56
N VAL A 125 10.95 2.13 46.28
CA VAL A 125 10.94 3.51 45.79
C VAL A 125 9.63 3.80 45.06
N ILE A 126 8.92 4.83 45.49
CA ILE A 126 7.65 5.26 44.87
C ILE A 126 7.79 6.72 44.45
N ILE A 127 7.56 7.01 43.18
CA ILE A 127 7.62 8.36 42.62
C ILE A 127 6.23 8.75 42.13
N ASN A 128 5.58 9.64 42.88
CA ASN A 128 4.24 10.17 42.58
C ASN A 128 4.30 11.41 41.68
N GLY A 129 5.35 12.22 41.82
CA GLY A 129 5.62 13.35 40.94
C GLY A 129 6.14 12.92 39.56
N LYS A 130 6.44 13.91 38.72
CA LYS A 130 7.01 13.66 37.39
C LYS A 130 8.42 13.06 37.52
N THR A 131 8.72 12.05 36.71
CA THR A 131 10.06 11.45 36.64
C THR A 131 10.76 11.89 35.35
N ILE A 132 12.00 12.38 35.44
CA ILE A 132 12.85 12.68 34.29
C ILE A 132 14.21 12.03 34.52
N LEU A 133 14.52 10.99 33.74
CA LEU A 133 15.80 10.29 33.78
C LEU A 133 16.51 10.53 32.45
N ASN A 134 17.69 11.12 32.50
CA ASN A 134 18.54 11.30 31.32
C ASN A 134 19.88 10.63 31.59
N VAL A 135 20.17 9.59 30.82
CA VAL A 135 21.48 8.94 30.75
C VAL A 135 22.17 9.38 29.46
N ASP A 136 23.41 9.86 29.60
CA ASP A 136 24.32 10.20 28.51
C ASP A 136 25.58 9.32 28.67
N ASP A 137 25.55 8.14 28.06
CA ASP A 137 26.69 7.23 27.97
C ASP A 137 27.34 7.40 26.59
N PRO A 138 28.54 8.01 26.50
CA PRO A 138 29.20 8.28 25.23
C PRO A 138 29.82 7.05 24.55
N GLU A 139 29.96 5.91 25.24
CA GLU A 139 30.59 4.70 24.71
C GLU A 139 29.60 3.54 24.45
N ASP A 140 28.31 3.66 24.82
CA ASP A 140 27.29 2.60 24.72
C ASP A 140 27.80 1.25 25.28
N ILE A 141 28.40 1.28 26.48
CA ILE A 141 28.89 0.06 27.15
C ILE A 141 27.68 -0.60 27.83
N TYR A 142 27.61 -1.94 27.74
CA TYR A 142 26.50 -2.82 28.16
C TYR A 142 25.96 -2.69 29.61
N ASP A 143 26.48 -1.79 30.44
CA ASP A 143 26.22 -1.73 31.89
C ASP A 143 25.63 -0.40 32.40
N SER A 144 25.23 0.55 31.53
CA SER A 144 24.61 1.82 31.95
C SER A 144 23.11 1.85 31.67
N GLY A 145 22.26 2.02 32.69
CA GLY A 145 20.81 2.07 32.56
C GLY A 145 20.18 3.38 33.05
N ALA A 146 19.03 3.76 32.50
CA ALA A 146 18.19 4.74 33.20
C ALA A 146 17.63 4.12 34.49
N ILE A 147 17.29 2.83 34.45
CA ILE A 147 16.78 2.08 35.59
C ILE A 147 17.45 0.71 35.58
N TYR A 148 18.16 0.38 36.66
CA TYR A 148 18.64 -0.95 36.95
C TYR A 148 18.05 -1.46 38.26
N VAL A 149 17.30 -2.56 38.21
CA VAL A 149 16.69 -3.17 39.39
C VAL A 149 16.91 -4.67 39.35
N SER A 150 17.85 -5.17 40.15
CA SER A 150 18.03 -6.62 40.36
C SER A 150 17.25 -7.11 41.58
N GLU A 151 17.16 -6.29 42.63
CA GLU A 151 16.37 -6.61 43.81
C GLU A 151 15.66 -5.35 44.33
N GLY A 152 14.38 -5.47 44.65
CA GLY A 152 13.59 -4.38 45.21
C GLY A 152 12.46 -3.92 44.28
N ASN A 153 11.79 -2.82 44.67
CA ASN A 153 10.58 -2.36 44.00
C ASN A 153 10.67 -0.88 43.61
N LEU A 154 10.51 -0.58 42.33
CA LEU A 154 10.37 0.78 41.79
C LEU A 154 8.97 0.99 41.21
N ILE A 155 8.28 2.04 41.64
CA ILE A 155 6.94 2.39 41.16
C ILE A 155 6.92 3.84 40.68
N LEU A 156 6.63 4.05 39.40
CA LEU A 156 6.46 5.36 38.77
C LEU A 156 4.98 5.63 38.51
N ASN A 157 4.37 6.51 39.31
CA ASN A 157 2.95 6.89 39.20
C ASN A 157 2.73 8.21 38.43
N GLY A 158 3.70 9.13 38.46
CA GLY A 158 3.63 10.38 37.71
C GLY A 158 4.18 10.27 36.28
N GLU A 159 3.87 11.24 35.42
CA GLU A 159 4.37 11.27 34.03
C GLU A 159 5.88 11.07 34.00
N SER A 160 6.37 10.19 33.11
CA SER A 160 7.79 9.83 33.09
C SER A 160 8.43 10.08 31.73
N PHE A 161 9.65 10.60 31.73
CA PHE A 161 10.51 10.79 30.56
C PHE A 161 11.81 10.08 30.86
N ILE A 162 12.06 8.97 30.16
CA ILE A 162 13.18 8.07 30.41
C ILE A 162 14.00 8.02 29.11
N ASN A 163 15.25 8.46 29.20
CA ASN A 163 16.23 8.36 28.13
C ASN A 163 17.39 7.48 28.61
N GLY A 164 17.46 6.26 28.10
CA GLY A 164 18.32 5.18 28.56
C GLY A 164 17.51 3.92 28.89
N ASP A 165 18.22 2.80 29.05
CA ASP A 165 17.61 1.48 29.13
C ASP A 165 16.98 1.20 30.51
N ILE A 166 16.02 0.27 30.52
CA ILE A 166 15.40 -0.26 31.73
C ILE A 166 15.77 -1.74 31.84
N ILE A 167 16.62 -2.06 32.80
CA ILE A 167 17.14 -3.40 33.03
C ILE A 167 16.60 -3.91 34.37
N VAL A 168 15.86 -5.02 34.32
CA VAL A 168 15.28 -5.62 35.53
C VAL A 168 15.60 -7.10 35.58
N VAL A 169 16.34 -7.52 36.59
CA VAL A 169 16.81 -8.90 36.72
C VAL A 169 16.42 -9.49 38.08
N ASP A 170 16.69 -10.78 38.29
CA ASP A 170 16.47 -11.51 39.55
C ASP A 170 15.07 -11.30 40.15
N GLU A 171 14.96 -10.78 41.39
CA GLU A 171 13.68 -10.51 42.07
C GLU A 171 13.21 -9.06 41.91
N GLY A 172 13.84 -8.31 41.01
CA GLY A 172 13.55 -6.90 40.76
C GLY A 172 12.16 -6.66 40.18
N ILE A 173 11.49 -5.61 40.65
CA ILE A 173 10.17 -5.22 40.15
C ILE A 173 10.13 -3.73 39.79
N VAL A 174 9.82 -3.44 38.52
CA VAL A 174 9.55 -2.08 38.04
C VAL A 174 8.10 -1.99 37.58
N LYS A 175 7.36 -0.99 38.09
CA LYS A 175 5.98 -0.68 37.68
C LYS A 175 5.88 0.75 37.18
N ILE A 176 5.39 0.93 35.96
CA ILE A 176 5.18 2.24 35.34
C ILE A 176 3.69 2.35 35.01
N ASN A 177 2.97 3.14 35.80
CA ASN A 177 1.50 3.22 35.76
C ASN A 177 1.03 4.62 35.36
N ASN A 178 1.59 5.16 34.29
CA ASN A 178 1.44 6.57 33.95
C ASN A 178 1.54 6.81 32.43
N LYS A 179 1.51 8.08 32.03
CA LYS A 179 1.90 8.47 30.66
C LYS A 179 3.43 8.58 30.60
N SER A 180 4.08 7.70 29.83
CA SER A 180 5.55 7.65 29.75
C SER A 180 6.07 7.84 28.32
N ILE A 181 7.18 8.57 28.20
CA ILE A 181 8.03 8.56 27.00
C ILE A 181 9.33 7.87 27.38
N ILE A 182 9.59 6.72 26.76
CA ILE A 182 10.76 5.87 27.00
C ILE A 182 11.53 5.78 25.68
N ASN A 183 12.76 6.28 25.68
CA ASN A 183 13.70 6.14 24.58
C ASN A 183 14.89 5.31 25.11
N GLY A 184 14.90 4.04 24.78
CA GLY A 184 15.79 3.05 25.37
C GLY A 184 15.10 1.69 25.40
N ASP A 185 15.93 0.66 25.48
CA ASP A 185 15.47 -0.71 25.48
C ASP A 185 14.98 -1.13 26.87
N ILE A 186 14.09 -2.12 26.91
CA ILE A 186 13.55 -2.67 28.17
C ILE A 186 13.88 -4.16 28.20
N PHE A 187 14.81 -4.51 29.07
CA PHE A 187 15.32 -5.88 29.20
C PHE A 187 14.99 -6.46 30.55
N THR A 188 14.53 -7.71 30.55
CA THR A 188 14.39 -8.48 31.78
C THR A 188 14.74 -9.95 31.62
N GLN A 189 15.40 -10.49 32.64
CA GLN A 189 15.84 -11.88 32.71
C GLN A 189 15.92 -12.34 34.17
N LEU A 190 16.26 -13.60 34.40
CA LEU A 190 16.45 -14.22 35.71
C LEU A 190 15.26 -14.07 36.67
N GLY A 191 14.04 -13.90 36.15
CA GLY A 191 12.82 -13.73 36.94
C GLY A 191 12.38 -12.29 37.20
N GLY A 192 13.16 -11.30 36.74
CA GLY A 192 12.82 -9.88 36.88
C GLY A 192 11.44 -9.55 36.30
N THR A 193 10.77 -8.53 36.86
CA THR A 193 9.40 -8.18 36.46
C THR A 193 9.25 -6.71 36.11
N VAL A 194 8.82 -6.45 34.88
CA VAL A 194 8.41 -5.13 34.39
C VAL A 194 6.90 -5.12 34.12
N ILE A 195 6.19 -4.17 34.73
CA ILE A 195 4.76 -3.94 34.49
C ILE A 195 4.57 -2.53 33.96
N LEU A 196 4.02 -2.40 32.76
CA LEU A 196 3.83 -1.15 32.04
C LEU A 196 2.33 -0.95 31.78
N ASP A 197 1.66 -0.18 32.63
CA ASP A 197 0.27 0.25 32.42
C ASP A 197 0.27 1.68 31.85
N LEU A 198 0.45 1.78 30.52
CA LEU A 198 0.77 3.02 29.84
C LEU A 198 -0.46 3.77 29.34
N ALA A 199 -0.68 4.97 29.90
CA ALA A 199 -1.80 5.85 29.55
C ALA A 199 -1.65 6.46 28.14
N ALA A 200 -2.75 6.96 27.58
CA ALA A 200 -2.78 7.54 26.23
C ALA A 200 -1.71 8.63 26.02
N GLY A 201 -1.08 8.62 24.85
CA GLY A 201 0.03 9.51 24.51
C GLY A 201 1.39 9.06 25.05
N SER A 202 1.49 7.83 25.58
CA SER A 202 2.77 7.20 25.90
C SER A 202 3.50 6.77 24.62
N LYS A 203 4.83 6.76 24.67
CA LYS A 203 5.67 6.31 23.56
C LYS A 203 6.84 5.50 24.09
N ILE A 204 7.09 4.33 23.49
CA ILE A 204 8.32 3.56 23.65
C ILE A 204 9.05 3.56 22.30
N ILE A 205 10.34 3.84 22.30
CA ILE A 205 11.25 3.65 21.16
C ILE A 205 12.41 2.80 21.68
N GLY A 206 12.45 1.54 21.27
CA GLY A 206 13.39 0.57 21.82
C GLY A 206 12.93 -0.88 21.59
N GLU A 207 13.84 -1.81 21.75
CA GLU A 207 13.56 -3.22 21.95
C GLU A 207 12.90 -3.44 23.32
N VAL A 208 11.99 -4.41 23.39
CA VAL A 208 11.42 -4.88 24.65
C VAL A 208 11.54 -6.38 24.67
N SER A 209 12.41 -6.90 25.54
CA SER A 209 12.72 -8.32 25.58
C SER A 209 12.78 -8.85 27.00
N ALA A 210 11.92 -9.82 27.28
CA ALA A 210 11.98 -10.64 28.49
C ALA A 210 12.77 -11.94 28.28
N PHE A 211 13.41 -12.11 27.11
CA PHE A 211 14.02 -13.37 26.71
C PHE A 211 15.32 -13.59 27.48
N GLY A 212 15.38 -14.67 28.23
CA GLY A 212 16.62 -15.17 28.80
C GLY A 212 17.30 -16.12 27.82
N ASP A 213 18.63 -16.05 27.69
CA ASP A 213 19.39 -16.92 26.79
C ASP A 213 19.29 -18.40 27.23
N PRO A 214 18.63 -19.28 26.45
CA PRO A 214 18.48 -20.69 26.82
C PRO A 214 19.79 -21.48 26.68
N ASP A 215 20.77 -20.94 25.95
CA ASP A 215 22.09 -21.52 25.74
C ASP A 215 23.15 -20.91 26.68
N ASP A 216 22.74 -20.07 27.64
CA ASP A 216 23.64 -19.45 28.61
C ASP A 216 24.42 -20.54 29.38
N PRO A 217 25.77 -20.58 29.28
CA PRO A 217 26.58 -21.58 29.93
C PRO A 217 26.58 -21.46 31.46
N ASP A 218 26.23 -20.31 32.02
CA ASP A 218 26.12 -20.08 33.47
C ASP A 218 24.79 -20.60 34.02
N TYR A 219 23.75 -20.70 33.17
CA TYR A 219 22.41 -21.18 33.54
C TYR A 219 21.92 -22.35 32.66
N PRO A 220 22.68 -23.46 32.53
CA PRO A 220 22.39 -24.50 31.56
C PRO A 220 21.06 -25.20 31.85
N GLY A 221 20.11 -25.08 30.92
CA GLY A 221 18.81 -25.73 31.00
C GLY A 221 17.83 -25.13 32.01
N GLN A 222 18.10 -23.92 32.52
CA GLN A 222 17.14 -23.15 33.31
C GLN A 222 16.41 -22.15 32.40
N ASP A 223 15.11 -21.94 32.63
CA ASP A 223 14.43 -20.80 32.01
C ASP A 223 14.82 -19.52 32.75
N THR A 224 15.60 -18.67 32.09
CA THR A 224 16.03 -17.37 32.58
C THR A 224 15.13 -16.24 32.08
N THR A 225 13.99 -16.55 31.44
CA THR A 225 13.04 -15.56 30.94
C THR A 225 12.42 -14.76 32.09
N GLY A 226 12.45 -13.43 32.00
CA GLY A 226 11.75 -12.56 32.95
C GLY A 226 10.25 -12.42 32.65
N ILE A 227 9.64 -11.36 33.20
CA ILE A 227 8.22 -11.04 33.01
C ILE A 227 8.09 -9.60 32.54
N ILE A 228 7.61 -9.39 31.32
CA ILE A 228 7.15 -8.07 30.84
C ILE A 228 5.67 -8.14 30.56
N ARG A 229 4.87 -7.39 31.32
CA ARG A 229 3.45 -7.17 31.06
C ARG A 229 3.24 -5.73 30.62
N MET A 230 2.77 -5.55 29.39
CA MET A 230 2.54 -4.24 28.81
C MET A 230 1.08 -4.08 28.40
N ASN A 231 0.45 -3.04 28.94
CA ASN A 231 -0.86 -2.55 28.54
C ASN A 231 -0.69 -1.19 27.88
N LEU A 232 -0.89 -1.14 26.57
CA LEU A 232 -0.83 0.12 25.81
C LEU A 232 -2.25 0.67 25.66
N ALA A 233 -2.54 1.79 26.32
CA ALA A 233 -3.81 2.48 26.09
C ALA A 233 -3.94 2.95 24.64
N LYS A 234 -5.19 3.21 24.21
CA LYS A 234 -5.47 3.80 22.90
C LYS A 234 -4.73 5.14 22.75
N GLY A 235 -4.00 5.30 21.65
CA GLY A 235 -3.19 6.49 21.37
C GLY A 235 -1.80 6.46 22.01
N SER A 236 -1.39 5.33 22.58
CA SER A 236 0.00 5.03 22.94
C SER A 236 0.69 4.26 21.80
N SER A 237 2.00 4.43 21.66
CA SER A 237 2.77 3.78 20.58
C SER A 237 4.05 3.11 21.07
N TRP A 238 4.42 2.00 20.44
CA TRP A 238 5.71 1.35 20.59
C TRP A 238 6.38 1.20 19.22
N GLU A 239 7.55 1.79 19.05
CA GLU A 239 8.41 1.66 17.87
C GLU A 239 9.53 0.65 18.17
N ILE A 240 9.46 -0.50 17.49
CA ILE A 240 10.48 -1.55 17.57
C ILE A 240 11.63 -1.16 16.64
N VAL A 241 12.82 -1.02 17.20
CA VAL A 241 14.05 -0.59 16.50
C VAL A 241 15.10 -1.71 16.37
N GLY A 242 14.77 -2.95 16.78
CA GLY A 242 15.60 -4.16 16.66
C GLY A 242 14.99 -5.22 15.73
N ASP A 243 15.71 -6.34 15.54
CA ASP A 243 15.23 -7.54 14.83
C ASP A 243 14.37 -8.45 15.70
N TYR A 244 14.45 -8.30 17.02
CA TYR A 244 13.75 -9.18 17.95
C TYR A 244 13.12 -8.40 19.09
N SER A 245 11.98 -8.86 19.57
CA SER A 245 11.37 -8.41 20.81
C SER A 245 10.54 -9.56 21.37
N TYR A 246 10.59 -9.73 22.68
CA TYR A 246 9.92 -10.83 23.36
C TYR A 246 9.15 -10.30 24.56
N ILE A 247 7.84 -10.50 24.58
CA ILE A 247 6.98 -10.00 25.64
C ILE A 247 6.04 -11.08 26.18
N THR A 248 5.88 -11.09 27.48
CA THR A 248 5.13 -12.15 28.17
C THR A 248 3.62 -11.88 28.18
N GLU A 249 3.22 -10.61 28.24
CA GLU A 249 1.84 -10.21 28.04
C GLU A 249 1.78 -8.85 27.32
N LEU A 250 1.12 -8.82 26.16
CA LEU A 250 0.80 -7.60 25.44
C LEU A 250 -0.71 -7.41 25.42
N SER A 251 -1.18 -6.26 25.88
CA SER A 251 -2.60 -5.94 25.97
C SER A 251 -2.90 -4.48 25.61
N GLY A 252 -4.19 -4.17 25.48
CA GLY A 252 -4.66 -2.80 25.26
C GLY A 252 -5.09 -2.53 23.81
N GLN A 253 -4.87 -1.31 23.35
CA GLN A 253 -5.31 -0.77 22.05
C GLN A 253 -4.24 0.15 21.41
N GLY A 254 -2.98 -0.02 21.79
CA GLY A 254 -1.86 0.78 21.28
C GLY A 254 -1.45 0.43 19.86
N ASP A 255 -0.63 1.30 19.28
CA ASP A 255 -0.01 1.14 17.96
C ASP A 255 1.42 0.60 18.11
N ILE A 256 1.70 -0.58 17.57
CA ILE A 256 3.02 -1.20 17.54
C ILE A 256 3.55 -1.09 16.12
N THR A 257 4.76 -0.54 15.96
CA THR A 257 5.33 -0.23 14.64
C THR A 257 6.74 -0.78 14.53
N PHE A 258 6.98 -1.61 13.52
CA PHE A 258 8.33 -2.04 13.17
C PHE A 258 9.01 -0.97 12.32
N THR A 259 10.24 -0.64 12.67
CA THR A 259 11.04 0.39 11.98
C THR A 259 12.25 -0.21 11.29
N ASN A 260 12.84 0.51 10.33
CA ASN A 260 14.07 0.08 9.68
C ASN A 260 15.26 0.22 10.65
N PHE A 261 15.89 -0.90 11.00
CA PHE A 261 17.17 -0.91 11.69
C PHE A 261 18.35 -1.06 10.70
N THR A 262 19.57 -0.72 11.08
CA THR A 262 20.69 -0.43 10.16
C THR A 262 21.48 -1.66 9.67
N ARG A 263 21.22 -2.87 10.19
CA ARG A 263 21.93 -4.13 9.87
C ARG A 263 21.32 -4.98 8.71
N SER A 264 21.16 -4.44 7.49
CA SER A 264 20.79 -5.14 6.23
C SER A 264 19.45 -5.95 6.13
N ASN A 265 18.56 -5.55 5.19
CA ASN A 265 17.30 -6.24 4.82
C ASN A 265 16.48 -6.78 6.01
N ASN A 266 16.09 -5.82 6.84
CA ASN A 266 15.78 -6.00 8.25
C ASN A 266 14.29 -6.05 8.52
N PHE A 267 13.75 -7.25 8.60
CA PHE A 267 12.44 -7.50 9.18
C PHE A 267 12.61 -8.03 10.60
N GLY A 268 11.73 -7.62 11.51
CA GLY A 268 11.80 -7.99 12.91
C GLY A 268 10.71 -8.98 13.31
N GLU A 269 10.94 -9.67 14.41
CA GLU A 269 10.00 -10.59 15.03
C GLU A 269 9.57 -10.07 16.39
N LEU A 270 8.26 -10.02 16.62
CA LEU A 270 7.68 -9.79 17.94
C LEU A 270 7.07 -11.09 18.45
N VAL A 271 7.74 -11.70 19.43
CA VAL A 271 7.27 -12.89 20.11
C VAL A 271 6.44 -12.50 21.33
N ILE A 272 5.24 -13.07 21.44
CA ILE A 272 4.27 -12.76 22.50
C ILE A 272 3.76 -14.05 23.10
N GLU A 273 3.85 -14.23 24.41
CA GLU A 273 3.21 -15.40 25.02
C GLU A 273 1.70 -15.21 25.15
N ASN A 274 1.27 -14.04 25.66
CA ASN A 274 -0.14 -13.76 25.91
C ASN A 274 -0.56 -12.44 25.25
N LEU A 275 -1.29 -12.53 24.14
CA LEU A 275 -1.82 -11.38 23.42
C LEU A 275 -3.31 -11.18 23.76
N LYS A 276 -3.69 -9.96 24.14
CA LYS A 276 -5.08 -9.59 24.45
C LYS A 276 -5.45 -8.22 23.88
N GLY A 277 -6.75 -7.97 23.72
CA GLY A 277 -7.28 -6.63 23.45
C GLY A 277 -7.49 -6.34 21.96
N ALA A 278 -7.05 -5.17 21.50
CA ALA A 278 -7.28 -4.69 20.14
C ALA A 278 -6.16 -3.77 19.62
N SER A 279 -4.91 -4.18 19.82
CA SER A 279 -3.73 -3.48 19.30
C SER A 279 -3.71 -3.40 17.77
N THR A 280 -3.02 -2.38 17.27
CA THR A 280 -2.74 -2.21 15.84
C THR A 280 -1.26 -2.47 15.58
N PHE A 281 -0.94 -3.33 14.63
CA PHE A 281 0.42 -3.69 14.24
C PHE A 281 0.73 -3.13 12.85
N ASN A 282 1.71 -2.24 12.76
CA ASN A 282 2.19 -1.68 11.50
C ASN A 282 3.41 -2.49 11.06
N LEU A 283 3.20 -3.37 10.07
CA LEU A 283 4.21 -4.31 9.57
C LEU A 283 4.77 -3.84 8.23
N ARG A 284 6.02 -4.20 7.95
CA ARG A 284 6.68 -4.06 6.65
C ARG A 284 6.72 -5.41 5.96
N THR A 285 6.65 -5.40 4.64
CA THR A 285 6.72 -6.63 3.83
C THR A 285 7.57 -6.43 2.58
N ASP A 286 8.33 -7.47 2.23
CA ASP A 286 8.81 -7.73 0.88
C ASP A 286 8.25 -9.09 0.45
N ILE A 287 7.02 -9.06 -0.04
CA ILE A 287 6.31 -10.28 -0.44
C ILE A 287 6.97 -11.01 -1.62
N ALA A 288 7.73 -10.29 -2.47
CA ALA A 288 8.43 -10.91 -3.59
C ALA A 288 9.57 -11.81 -3.11
N SER A 289 10.23 -11.40 -2.02
CA SER A 289 11.25 -12.19 -1.32
C SER A 289 10.67 -13.09 -0.23
N GLN A 290 9.34 -13.08 -0.02
CA GLN A 290 8.64 -13.76 1.07
C GLN A 290 9.20 -13.40 2.47
N GLN A 291 9.50 -12.11 2.68
CA GLN A 291 9.98 -11.60 3.95
C GLN A 291 9.00 -10.55 4.52
N SER A 292 8.89 -10.49 5.84
CA SER A 292 8.05 -9.52 6.54
C SER A 292 8.44 -9.43 7.99
N ASP A 293 8.01 -8.33 8.62
CA ASP A 293 7.89 -8.32 10.07
C ASP A 293 6.86 -9.38 10.48
N LYS A 294 7.07 -10.02 11.62
CA LYS A 294 6.22 -11.11 12.11
C LYS A 294 5.76 -10.89 13.54
N ILE A 295 4.54 -11.36 13.80
CA ILE A 295 3.99 -11.53 15.13
C ILE A 295 3.96 -13.03 15.41
N ILE A 296 4.61 -13.47 16.47
CA ILE A 296 4.73 -14.89 16.81
C ILE A 296 4.11 -15.09 18.17
N ILE A 297 3.06 -15.90 18.26
CA ILE A 297 2.44 -16.27 19.53
C ILE A 297 3.03 -17.61 19.97
N SER A 298 4.01 -17.57 20.88
CA SER A 298 4.71 -18.77 21.37
C SER A 298 5.25 -18.57 22.78
N LYS A 299 5.65 -19.66 23.44
CA LYS A 299 6.21 -19.67 24.80
C LYS A 299 7.74 -19.53 24.79
N SER A 300 8.27 -19.12 25.94
CA SER A 300 9.65 -19.45 26.34
C SER A 300 9.84 -20.99 26.43
N SER A 301 11.08 -21.44 26.59
CA SER A 301 11.42 -22.80 27.04
C SER A 301 10.66 -23.27 28.29
N ASP A 302 10.12 -22.39 29.15
CA ASP A 302 9.31 -22.82 30.29
C ASP A 302 7.95 -23.39 29.89
N THR A 303 7.81 -24.69 30.11
CA THR A 303 6.59 -25.46 29.86
C THR A 303 5.40 -25.13 30.77
N ASN A 304 5.59 -24.37 31.86
CA ASN A 304 4.53 -24.01 32.80
C ASN A 304 3.80 -22.71 32.41
N ARG A 305 4.35 -21.93 31.48
CA ARG A 305 3.75 -20.67 31.03
C ARG A 305 2.65 -20.97 30.00
N THR A 306 1.48 -20.38 30.22
CA THR A 306 0.38 -20.48 29.26
C THR A 306 0.63 -19.53 28.10
N VAL A 307 0.31 -19.99 26.88
CA VAL A 307 0.34 -19.18 25.67
C VAL A 307 -1.09 -18.97 25.19
N SER A 308 -1.45 -17.72 24.93
CA SER A 308 -2.80 -17.37 24.50
C SER A 308 -2.82 -16.20 23.52
N ALA A 309 -3.78 -16.23 22.60
CA ALA A 309 -4.12 -15.10 21.75
C ALA A 309 -5.62 -14.86 21.82
N GLU A 310 -6.01 -13.65 22.22
CA GLU A 310 -7.40 -13.24 22.40
C GLU A 310 -7.64 -11.82 21.88
N GLY A 311 -8.86 -11.53 21.43
CA GLY A 311 -9.26 -10.18 21.01
C GLY A 311 -9.24 -9.98 19.50
N THR A 312 -9.34 -8.73 19.05
CA THR A 312 -9.43 -8.37 17.63
C THR A 312 -8.38 -7.33 17.28
N HIS A 313 -7.35 -7.74 16.57
CA HIS A 313 -6.18 -6.93 16.24
C HIS A 313 -6.20 -6.49 14.79
N THR A 314 -5.61 -5.33 14.52
CA THR A 314 -5.53 -4.77 13.16
C THR A 314 -4.09 -4.84 12.67
N ILE A 315 -3.88 -5.32 11.45
CA ILE A 315 -2.59 -5.31 10.76
C ILE A 315 -2.64 -4.23 9.68
N ASN A 316 -1.72 -3.27 9.75
CA ASN A 316 -1.53 -2.23 8.77
C ASN A 316 -0.35 -2.57 7.88
N LEU A 317 -0.58 -2.46 6.58
CA LEU A 317 0.38 -2.74 5.52
C LEU A 317 0.25 -1.65 4.46
N ILE A 318 1.38 -1.26 3.88
CA ILE A 318 1.42 -0.19 2.87
C ILE A 318 1.37 -0.82 1.47
N ASN A 319 0.50 -0.28 0.62
CA ASN A 319 0.46 -0.64 -0.80
C ASN A 319 1.79 -0.28 -1.48
N ASN A 320 2.33 -1.19 -2.30
CA ASN A 320 3.56 -0.99 -3.05
C ASN A 320 3.41 -1.52 -4.48
N GLY A 321 2.97 -0.67 -5.41
CA GLY A 321 2.78 -1.05 -6.82
C GLY A 321 4.08 -1.45 -7.54
N SER A 322 5.25 -1.12 -6.99
CA SER A 322 6.55 -1.44 -7.59
C SER A 322 7.07 -2.85 -7.24
N ALA A 323 6.42 -3.56 -6.31
CA ALA A 323 6.85 -4.88 -5.87
C ALA A 323 6.87 -5.90 -7.03
N GLN A 324 7.84 -6.81 -7.00
CA GLN A 324 8.09 -7.77 -8.09
C GLN A 324 7.29 -9.07 -7.91
N THR A 325 5.97 -8.94 -7.90
CA THR A 325 5.04 -10.04 -7.64
C THR A 325 4.59 -10.78 -8.90
N THR A 326 4.17 -12.02 -8.70
CA THR A 326 3.68 -12.97 -9.70
C THR A 326 2.23 -13.39 -9.46
N GLY A 327 1.66 -13.03 -8.31
CA GLY A 327 0.30 -13.39 -7.93
C GLY A 327 0.17 -14.83 -7.41
N ASN A 328 1.28 -15.45 -7.02
CA ASN A 328 1.32 -16.78 -6.39
C ASN A 328 1.98 -16.76 -5.00
N GLU A 329 2.43 -15.58 -4.56
CA GLU A 329 3.09 -15.42 -3.28
C GLU A 329 2.12 -15.71 -2.14
N LYS A 330 2.67 -16.34 -1.10
CA LYS A 330 2.02 -16.56 0.18
C LYS A 330 3.00 -16.13 1.25
N LEU A 331 2.56 -15.33 2.22
CA LEU A 331 3.43 -14.73 3.22
C LEU A 331 2.75 -14.76 4.59
N THR A 332 3.35 -15.46 5.55
CA THR A 332 2.85 -15.52 6.93
C THR A 332 3.24 -14.26 7.69
N LEU A 333 2.25 -13.60 8.30
CA LEU A 333 2.46 -12.41 9.13
C LEU A 333 2.25 -12.69 10.62
N VAL A 334 1.41 -13.67 10.92
CA VAL A 334 1.14 -14.11 12.29
C VAL A 334 1.29 -15.62 12.36
N GLU A 335 2.18 -16.08 13.23
CA GLU A 335 2.36 -17.49 13.58
C GLU A 335 1.80 -17.74 14.97
N ILE A 336 1.01 -18.80 15.16
CA ILE A 336 0.41 -19.11 16.46
C ILE A 336 0.69 -20.57 16.82
N ASP A 337 1.41 -20.77 17.93
CA ASP A 337 1.81 -22.10 18.42
C ASP A 337 0.62 -23.07 18.55
N ASP A 338 0.86 -24.33 18.23
CA ASP A 338 -0.15 -25.39 18.30
C ASP A 338 -0.69 -25.60 19.72
N ASN A 339 0.09 -25.28 20.75
CA ASN A 339 -0.30 -25.38 22.15
C ASN A 339 -1.01 -24.11 22.67
N ALA A 340 -1.03 -23.01 21.91
CA ALA A 340 -1.68 -21.78 22.32
C ALA A 340 -3.21 -21.90 22.29
N THR A 341 -3.88 -21.37 23.33
CA THR A 341 -5.33 -21.15 23.30
C THR A 341 -5.62 -19.92 22.44
N ASN A 342 -6.35 -20.10 21.34
CA ASN A 342 -6.53 -19.04 20.34
C ASN A 342 -8.01 -18.71 20.12
N THR A 343 -8.38 -17.48 20.48
CA THR A 343 -9.65 -16.84 20.11
C THR A 343 -9.44 -15.50 19.38
N ALA A 344 -8.19 -15.18 19.06
CA ALA A 344 -7.83 -13.93 18.40
C ALA A 344 -8.32 -13.87 16.95
N GLU A 345 -8.68 -12.67 16.52
CA GLU A 345 -8.92 -12.32 15.12
C GLU A 345 -7.95 -11.23 14.67
N PHE A 346 -7.24 -11.47 13.57
CA PHE A 346 -6.43 -10.45 12.91
C PHE A 346 -7.10 -10.05 11.59
N LYS A 347 -7.16 -8.75 11.33
CA LYS A 347 -7.72 -8.18 10.11
C LYS A 347 -6.83 -7.09 9.53
N THR A 348 -6.87 -6.90 8.22
CA THR A 348 -6.30 -5.71 7.59
C THR A 348 -7.38 -4.65 7.39
N ASN A 349 -6.98 -3.37 7.34
CA ASN A 349 -7.90 -2.27 7.04
C ASN A 349 -8.41 -2.29 5.59
N HIS A 350 -7.65 -2.91 4.70
CA HIS A 350 -7.98 -3.14 3.30
C HIS A 350 -7.16 -4.34 2.78
N ASP A 351 -7.54 -4.93 1.65
CA ASP A 351 -6.64 -5.81 0.89
C ASP A 351 -5.40 -5.04 0.47
N VAL A 352 -4.21 -5.63 0.47
CA VAL A 352 -2.97 -4.92 0.18
C VAL A 352 -2.62 -5.07 -1.29
N GLU A 353 -2.27 -3.98 -1.97
CA GLU A 353 -1.80 -4.01 -3.35
C GLU A 353 -0.27 -4.08 -3.37
N LEU A 354 0.28 -5.23 -3.78
CA LEU A 354 1.72 -5.45 -3.90
C LEU A 354 2.04 -5.83 -5.35
N GLY A 355 2.67 -4.93 -6.07
CA GLY A 355 2.92 -5.06 -7.50
C GLY A 355 1.64 -5.00 -8.31
N GLY A 356 1.44 -6.01 -9.16
CA GLY A 356 0.25 -6.12 -10.02
C GLY A 356 -0.97 -6.77 -9.37
N TYR A 357 -0.86 -7.24 -8.13
CA TYR A 357 -1.83 -8.13 -7.49
C TYR A 357 -2.34 -7.58 -6.14
N GLN A 358 -3.57 -7.94 -5.80
CA GLN A 358 -4.16 -7.70 -4.48
C GLN A 358 -3.90 -8.91 -3.58
N TYR A 359 -3.69 -8.69 -2.28
CA TYR A 359 -3.48 -9.73 -1.28
C TYR A 359 -4.43 -9.51 -0.11
N SER A 360 -5.17 -10.55 0.27
CA SER A 360 -6.02 -10.52 1.48
C SER A 360 -5.33 -11.30 2.59
N LEU A 361 -5.59 -10.90 3.83
CA LEU A 361 -5.20 -11.67 5.00
C LEU A 361 -6.22 -12.78 5.23
N ASP A 362 -5.79 -14.03 5.07
CA ASP A 362 -6.61 -15.22 5.26
C ASP A 362 -6.05 -16.07 6.42
N LYS A 363 -6.93 -16.85 7.06
CA LYS A 363 -6.51 -17.88 8.03
C LYS A 363 -6.00 -19.11 7.29
N ASP A 364 -4.86 -19.64 7.72
CA ASP A 364 -4.35 -20.93 7.29
C ASP A 364 -4.00 -21.77 8.53
N GLY A 365 -4.88 -22.71 8.89
CA GLY A 365 -4.84 -23.33 10.21
C GLY A 365 -5.08 -22.28 11.31
N LYS A 366 -4.09 -22.07 12.19
CA LYS A 366 -4.12 -21.02 13.22
C LYS A 366 -3.41 -19.73 12.78
N ASP A 367 -2.60 -19.79 11.73
CA ASP A 367 -1.77 -18.68 11.26
C ASP A 367 -2.57 -17.72 10.38
N TYR A 368 -2.01 -16.53 10.19
CA TYR A 368 -2.54 -15.53 9.27
C TYR A 368 -1.55 -15.24 8.16
N VAL A 369 -2.01 -15.46 6.93
CA VAL A 369 -1.20 -15.42 5.71
C VAL A 369 -1.80 -14.46 4.71
N LEU A 370 -0.96 -13.66 4.06
CA LEU A 370 -1.34 -12.95 2.85
C LEU A 370 -1.41 -13.96 1.70
N THR A 371 -2.56 -14.01 1.01
CA THR A 371 -2.71 -14.78 -0.23
C THR A 371 -3.16 -13.90 -1.39
N ALA A 372 -2.61 -14.18 -2.56
CA ALA A 372 -2.92 -13.44 -3.78
C ALA A 372 -4.39 -13.61 -4.20
N LYS A 373 -4.97 -12.51 -4.68
CA LYS A 373 -6.32 -12.37 -5.24
C LYS A 373 -6.20 -11.83 -6.70
N PRO A 374 -7.28 -11.37 -7.36
CA PRO A 374 -7.17 -10.77 -8.69
C PRO A 374 -6.19 -9.60 -8.77
N ILE A 375 -5.86 -9.23 -10.00
CA ILE A 375 -4.99 -8.07 -10.27
C ILE A 375 -5.59 -6.76 -9.71
N THR A 376 -4.73 -5.81 -9.40
CA THR A 376 -5.12 -4.50 -8.85
C THR A 376 -5.96 -3.69 -9.83
N SER A 377 -6.71 -2.70 -9.33
CA SER A 377 -7.47 -1.77 -10.20
C SER A 377 -6.55 -1.04 -11.18
N SER A 378 -5.36 -0.64 -10.73
CA SER A 378 -4.34 0.01 -11.55
C SER A 378 -3.73 -0.91 -12.62
N ALA A 379 -3.49 -2.18 -12.29
CA ALA A 379 -3.06 -3.20 -13.26
C ALA A 379 -4.14 -3.46 -14.31
N MET A 380 -5.40 -3.63 -13.88
CA MET A 380 -6.55 -3.85 -14.76
C MET A 380 -6.78 -2.68 -15.71
N ALA A 381 -6.75 -1.43 -15.22
CA ALA A 381 -6.92 -0.24 -16.05
C ALA A 381 -5.78 -0.08 -17.06
N SER A 382 -4.53 -0.29 -16.63
CA SER A 382 -3.35 -0.19 -17.50
C SER A 382 -3.36 -1.24 -18.60
N ALA A 383 -3.63 -2.50 -18.25
CA ALA A 383 -3.70 -3.61 -19.20
C ALA A 383 -4.96 -3.53 -20.09
N GLY A 384 -6.05 -2.96 -19.57
CA GLY A 384 -7.29 -2.69 -20.30
C GLY A 384 -7.12 -1.76 -21.51
N PHE A 385 -6.03 -1.01 -21.61
CA PHE A 385 -5.68 -0.27 -22.83
C PHE A 385 -5.52 -1.20 -24.05
N LEU A 386 -5.14 -2.47 -23.86
CA LEU A 386 -5.12 -3.46 -24.95
C LEU A 386 -6.53 -3.66 -25.54
N ASN A 387 -7.53 -3.89 -24.68
CA ASN A 387 -8.92 -4.06 -25.12
C ASN A 387 -9.46 -2.78 -25.76
N ALA A 388 -9.23 -1.63 -25.11
CA ALA A 388 -9.69 -0.34 -25.61
C ALA A 388 -9.11 -0.04 -27.01
N ASN A 389 -7.80 -0.25 -27.21
CA ASN A 389 -7.11 0.01 -28.47
C ASN A 389 -7.58 -0.92 -29.60
N TYR A 390 -7.71 -2.23 -29.30
CA TYR A 390 -8.20 -3.22 -30.26
C TYR A 390 -9.63 -2.88 -30.72
N LEU A 391 -10.52 -2.64 -29.76
CA LEU A 391 -11.91 -2.31 -30.06
C LEU A 391 -12.04 -0.97 -30.78
N MET A 392 -11.21 0.02 -30.42
CA MET A 392 -11.15 1.31 -31.10
C MET A 392 -10.75 1.13 -32.57
N ASN A 393 -9.73 0.32 -32.86
CA ASN A 393 -9.35 0.03 -34.23
C ASN A 393 -10.48 -0.68 -35.01
N TYR A 394 -11.16 -1.64 -34.37
CA TYR A 394 -12.31 -2.35 -34.94
C TYR A 394 -13.46 -1.39 -35.31
N VAL A 395 -13.85 -0.47 -34.43
CA VAL A 395 -14.98 0.44 -34.70
C VAL A 395 -14.63 1.53 -35.72
N GLU A 396 -13.35 1.86 -35.88
CA GLU A 396 -12.87 2.81 -36.89
C GLU A 396 -12.72 2.18 -38.29
N THR A 397 -12.41 0.89 -38.37
CA THR A 397 -12.24 0.16 -39.63
C THR A 397 -13.57 -0.46 -40.06
N GLN A 398 -14.30 0.26 -40.92
CA GLN A 398 -15.69 -0.04 -41.27
C GLN A 398 -15.85 -0.33 -42.77
N THR A 399 -16.99 -0.93 -43.12
CA THR A 399 -17.25 -1.34 -44.51
C THR A 399 -17.48 -0.17 -45.46
N LEU A 400 -17.39 -0.40 -46.77
CA LEU A 400 -17.56 0.64 -47.79
C LEU A 400 -18.87 1.40 -47.60
N LEU A 401 -20.00 0.68 -47.53
CA LEU A 401 -21.34 1.25 -47.40
C LEU A 401 -21.49 2.11 -46.14
N LYS A 402 -20.87 1.70 -45.03
CA LYS A 402 -20.90 2.46 -43.77
C LYS A 402 -20.02 3.72 -43.82
N ARG A 403 -18.95 3.70 -44.61
CA ARG A 403 -18.01 4.81 -44.71
C ARG A 403 -18.47 5.88 -45.69
N LEU A 404 -19.03 5.48 -46.84
CA LEU A 404 -19.25 6.36 -47.98
C LEU A 404 -20.70 6.39 -48.48
N GLY A 405 -21.59 5.57 -47.91
CA GLY A 405 -22.92 5.39 -48.48
C GLY A 405 -22.87 4.63 -49.81
N ASP A 406 -23.85 4.88 -50.68
CA ASP A 406 -23.96 4.19 -51.96
C ASP A 406 -23.26 5.08 -52.98
N MET A 407 -22.07 4.65 -53.41
CA MET A 407 -21.21 5.44 -54.30
C MET A 407 -21.56 5.27 -55.77
N ARG A 408 -22.62 4.53 -56.12
CA ARG A 408 -22.99 4.23 -57.51
C ARG A 408 -23.60 5.43 -58.27
N THR A 409 -23.59 6.60 -57.63
CA THR A 409 -23.86 7.93 -58.20
C THR A 409 -22.71 8.85 -57.81
N SER A 410 -21.79 9.18 -58.73
CA SER A 410 -20.66 10.09 -58.52
C SER A 410 -20.78 11.35 -59.40
N GLY A 411 -20.30 12.50 -58.90
CA GLY A 411 -20.23 13.74 -59.67
C GLY A 411 -19.02 13.80 -60.61
N GLU A 412 -19.00 14.74 -61.56
CA GLU A 412 -17.92 14.90 -62.55
C GLU A 412 -16.59 15.40 -61.94
N PHE A 413 -16.61 16.22 -60.89
CA PHE A 413 -15.40 16.93 -60.42
C PHE A 413 -14.77 16.35 -59.15
N GLY A 414 -15.56 15.71 -58.28
CA GLY A 414 -15.12 15.06 -57.05
C GLY A 414 -16.17 15.09 -55.94
N ASP A 415 -15.90 14.38 -54.86
CA ASP A 415 -16.83 14.20 -53.75
C ASP A 415 -16.17 14.55 -52.41
N VAL A 416 -16.94 15.18 -51.51
CA VAL A 416 -16.56 15.37 -50.10
C VAL A 416 -17.58 14.69 -49.20
N TRP A 417 -17.13 14.15 -48.08
CA TRP A 417 -18.01 13.46 -47.15
C TRP A 417 -17.63 13.69 -45.69
N LEU A 418 -18.65 13.61 -44.83
CA LEU A 418 -18.51 13.59 -43.39
C LEU A 418 -19.27 12.38 -42.84
N ARG A 419 -18.73 11.80 -41.77
CA ARG A 419 -19.32 10.66 -41.09
C ARG A 419 -19.25 10.85 -39.58
N GLY A 420 -20.32 10.51 -38.89
CA GLY A 420 -20.39 10.43 -37.44
C GLY A 420 -20.85 9.04 -36.99
N PHE A 421 -20.25 8.52 -35.91
CA PHE A 421 -20.65 7.23 -35.35
C PHE A 421 -20.51 7.23 -33.83
N THR A 422 -21.34 6.45 -33.16
CA THR A 422 -21.35 6.31 -31.70
C THR A 422 -21.83 4.93 -31.31
N GLY A 423 -21.41 4.43 -30.15
CA GLY A 423 -21.84 3.12 -29.68
C GLY A 423 -21.36 2.76 -28.29
N LYS A 424 -21.73 1.55 -27.89
CA LYS A 424 -21.32 0.92 -26.63
C LYS A 424 -20.81 -0.50 -26.91
N LEU A 425 -19.71 -0.84 -26.26
CA LEU A 425 -19.06 -2.15 -26.27
C LEU A 425 -19.10 -2.69 -24.85
N ASP A 426 -19.72 -3.85 -24.66
CA ASP A 426 -19.95 -4.43 -23.34
C ASP A 426 -19.46 -5.88 -23.26
N SER A 427 -19.35 -6.39 -22.02
CA SER A 427 -19.16 -7.81 -21.73
C SER A 427 -17.84 -8.37 -22.25
N PHE A 428 -16.76 -7.58 -22.27
CA PHE A 428 -15.51 -8.09 -22.82
C PHE A 428 -14.99 -9.31 -22.02
N SER A 429 -14.67 -10.42 -22.71
CA SER A 429 -14.23 -11.68 -22.10
C SER A 429 -12.76 -11.99 -22.41
N GLY A 430 -11.94 -12.27 -21.39
CA GLY A 430 -10.49 -12.45 -21.59
C GLY A 430 -9.69 -12.59 -20.31
N GLY A 431 -9.98 -13.62 -19.51
CA GLY A 431 -9.25 -13.91 -18.28
C GLY A 431 -9.34 -12.78 -17.25
N LYS A 432 -8.18 -12.32 -16.77
CA LYS A 432 -8.03 -11.29 -15.73
C LYS A 432 -8.52 -9.90 -16.17
N LEU A 433 -8.76 -9.68 -17.47
CA LEU A 433 -9.27 -8.41 -18.06
C LEU A 433 -10.74 -8.50 -18.50
N SER A 434 -11.52 -9.39 -17.88
CA SER A 434 -12.97 -9.50 -18.16
C SER A 434 -13.78 -8.34 -17.56
N LYS A 435 -15.01 -8.13 -18.06
CA LYS A 435 -15.95 -7.06 -17.63
C LYS A 435 -15.50 -5.64 -17.99
N PHE A 436 -14.80 -5.51 -19.11
CA PHE A 436 -14.49 -4.20 -19.68
C PHE A 436 -15.68 -3.72 -20.52
N ASP A 437 -16.14 -2.52 -20.23
CA ASP A 437 -17.19 -1.82 -20.97
C ASP A 437 -16.63 -0.48 -21.46
N MET A 438 -17.06 -0.04 -22.66
CA MET A 438 -16.61 1.21 -23.26
C MET A 438 -17.71 1.83 -24.11
N SER A 439 -18.03 3.09 -23.84
CA SER A 439 -18.77 3.93 -24.79
C SER A 439 -17.81 4.70 -25.68
N TYR A 440 -18.22 4.99 -26.91
CA TYR A 440 -17.38 5.74 -27.85
C TYR A 440 -18.21 6.56 -28.82
N HIS A 441 -17.59 7.62 -29.34
CA HIS A 441 -18.11 8.40 -30.45
C HIS A 441 -16.96 8.92 -31.31
N GLY A 442 -17.20 9.10 -32.60
CA GLY A 442 -16.17 9.55 -33.52
C GLY A 442 -16.73 10.24 -34.76
N PHE A 443 -15.84 10.99 -35.41
CA PHE A 443 -16.11 11.72 -36.63
C PHE A 443 -14.99 11.49 -37.63
N GLN A 444 -15.35 11.37 -38.91
CA GLN A 444 -14.43 11.28 -40.03
C GLN A 444 -14.84 12.28 -41.11
N PHE A 445 -13.85 12.84 -41.78
CA PHE A 445 -14.00 13.70 -42.94
C PHE A 445 -13.07 13.22 -44.04
N GLY A 446 -13.55 13.21 -45.27
CA GLY A 446 -12.73 12.81 -46.41
C GLY A 446 -13.16 13.46 -47.71
N ALA A 447 -12.31 13.26 -48.70
CA ALA A 447 -12.54 13.69 -50.07
C ALA A 447 -12.01 12.61 -51.02
N ASP A 448 -12.71 12.43 -52.13
CA ASP A 448 -12.32 11.50 -53.17
C ASP A 448 -12.70 12.00 -54.55
N LYS A 449 -12.10 11.35 -55.56
CA LYS A 449 -12.35 11.65 -56.95
C LYS A 449 -12.29 10.39 -57.79
N GLN A 450 -13.16 10.33 -58.78
CA GLN A 450 -13.08 9.33 -59.86
C GLN A 450 -11.88 9.63 -60.76
N LEU A 451 -11.08 8.60 -61.08
CA LEU A 451 -9.81 8.77 -61.81
C LEU A 451 -9.98 9.49 -63.17
N THR A 452 -11.08 9.20 -63.86
CA THR A 452 -11.58 9.88 -65.07
C THR A 452 -13.11 9.77 -65.10
N GLU A 453 -13.82 10.57 -65.89
CA GLU A 453 -15.30 10.55 -66.00
C GLU A 453 -15.90 9.15 -66.22
N ASN A 454 -15.20 8.27 -66.95
CA ASN A 454 -15.64 6.88 -67.22
C ASN A 454 -14.86 5.81 -66.44
N SER A 455 -14.01 6.19 -65.48
CA SER A 455 -13.18 5.21 -64.76
C SER A 455 -13.99 4.50 -63.68
N PRO A 456 -13.93 3.17 -63.54
CA PRO A 456 -14.57 2.47 -62.42
C PRO A 456 -13.86 2.72 -61.08
N PHE A 457 -12.76 3.50 -61.05
CA PHE A 457 -11.96 3.71 -59.85
C PHE A 457 -12.18 5.08 -59.20
N VAL A 458 -12.42 5.06 -57.89
CA VAL A 458 -12.47 6.21 -57.00
C VAL A 458 -11.29 6.14 -56.03
N ILE A 459 -10.55 7.24 -55.86
CA ILE A 459 -9.43 7.34 -54.91
C ILE A 459 -9.68 8.49 -53.96
N GLY A 460 -9.45 8.25 -52.67
CA GLY A 460 -9.67 9.26 -51.64
C GLY A 460 -8.74 9.18 -50.44
N ALA A 461 -8.87 10.18 -49.59
CA ALA A 461 -8.20 10.26 -48.30
C ALA A 461 -9.17 10.74 -47.22
N PHE A 462 -8.89 10.36 -45.98
CA PHE A 462 -9.68 10.79 -44.83
C PHE A 462 -8.82 11.08 -43.61
N VAL A 463 -9.39 11.88 -42.72
CA VAL A 463 -8.92 12.11 -41.36
C VAL A 463 -10.08 11.92 -40.39
N GLY A 464 -9.79 11.46 -39.19
CA GLY A 464 -10.80 11.13 -38.22
C GLY A 464 -10.31 11.27 -36.79
N GLN A 465 -11.27 11.47 -35.90
CA GLN A 465 -11.02 11.48 -34.48
C GLN A 465 -12.12 10.74 -33.73
N THR A 466 -11.70 9.84 -32.85
CA THR A 466 -12.59 9.01 -32.04
C THR A 466 -12.24 9.16 -30.57
N TYR A 467 -13.27 9.25 -29.73
CA TYR A 467 -13.15 9.31 -28.28
C TYR A 467 -13.84 8.09 -27.68
N GLY A 468 -13.19 7.48 -26.69
CA GLY A 468 -13.71 6.36 -25.92
C GLY A 468 -13.65 6.66 -24.43
N ASN A 469 -14.62 6.14 -23.70
CA ASN A 469 -14.74 6.23 -22.25
C ASN A 469 -14.84 4.81 -21.69
N PRO A 470 -13.70 4.14 -21.46
CA PRO A 470 -13.65 2.87 -20.73
C PRO A 470 -14.10 3.00 -19.28
N ASP A 471 -14.89 2.04 -18.81
CA ASP A 471 -15.22 1.87 -17.39
C ASP A 471 -14.26 0.85 -16.77
N TYR A 472 -13.66 1.20 -15.63
CA TYR A 472 -12.71 0.37 -14.91
C TYR A 472 -13.20 0.07 -13.51
N LYS A 473 -12.78 -1.06 -12.94
CA LYS A 473 -13.04 -1.36 -11.53
C LYS A 473 -12.50 -0.22 -10.65
N ASN A 474 -13.40 0.47 -9.95
CA ASN A 474 -13.11 1.59 -9.07
C ASN A 474 -12.55 2.86 -9.76
N GLY A 475 -12.95 3.14 -11.02
CA GLY A 475 -12.62 4.41 -11.67
C GLY A 475 -12.95 4.46 -13.16
N ASP A 476 -12.46 5.49 -13.84
CA ASP A 476 -12.77 5.77 -15.24
C ASP A 476 -11.52 5.92 -16.11
N GLY A 477 -11.72 5.74 -17.41
CA GLY A 477 -10.71 5.91 -18.45
C GLY A 477 -11.12 6.90 -19.53
N SER A 478 -10.12 7.39 -20.26
CA SER A 478 -10.32 8.11 -21.52
C SER A 478 -9.36 7.60 -22.58
N LEU A 479 -9.88 7.34 -23.77
CA LEU A 479 -9.14 7.00 -24.97
C LEU A 479 -9.43 8.05 -26.05
N ARG A 480 -8.38 8.57 -26.68
CA ARG A 480 -8.47 9.43 -27.86
C ARG A 480 -7.67 8.80 -28.99
N SER A 481 -8.33 8.55 -30.12
CA SER A 481 -7.73 8.07 -31.35
C SER A 481 -7.76 9.17 -32.39
N PHE A 482 -6.62 9.43 -33.02
CA PHE A 482 -6.53 10.17 -34.27
C PHE A 482 -6.20 9.18 -35.37
N ASN A 483 -7.03 9.11 -36.41
CA ASN A 483 -6.83 8.21 -37.54
C ASN A 483 -6.80 8.97 -38.86
N THR A 484 -6.04 8.46 -39.81
CA THR A 484 -6.00 8.97 -41.18
C THR A 484 -5.76 7.81 -42.13
N GLY A 485 -6.23 7.93 -43.35
CA GLY A 485 -6.05 6.88 -44.32
C GLY A 485 -6.29 7.31 -45.74
N ILE A 486 -5.97 6.40 -46.65
CA ILE A 486 -6.25 6.49 -48.07
C ILE A 486 -7.07 5.27 -48.47
N TYR A 487 -7.91 5.44 -49.48
CA TYR A 487 -8.69 4.35 -50.04
C TYR A 487 -8.76 4.41 -51.55
N ALA A 488 -8.97 3.24 -52.14
CA ALA A 488 -9.24 3.08 -53.55
C ALA A 488 -10.40 2.08 -53.70
N THR A 489 -11.43 2.48 -54.43
CA THR A 489 -12.61 1.67 -54.66
C THR A 489 -12.80 1.46 -56.16
N TYR A 490 -12.90 0.20 -56.59
CA TYR A 490 -13.34 -0.19 -57.92
C TYR A 490 -14.83 -0.52 -57.88
N LEU A 491 -15.62 0.08 -58.77
CA LEU A 491 -17.06 -0.10 -58.91
C LEU A 491 -17.38 -0.30 -60.38
N ASP A 492 -18.03 -1.40 -60.74
CA ASP A 492 -18.47 -1.63 -62.11
C ASP A 492 -19.99 -1.72 -62.26
N ASN A 493 -20.43 -1.61 -63.52
CA ASN A 493 -21.85 -1.61 -63.88
C ASN A 493 -22.53 -2.97 -63.66
N SER A 494 -21.77 -4.05 -63.41
CA SER A 494 -22.35 -5.36 -63.08
C SER A 494 -22.85 -5.43 -61.64
N GLY A 495 -22.50 -4.43 -60.81
CA GLY A 495 -22.77 -4.42 -59.38
C GLY A 495 -21.64 -4.99 -58.54
N PHE A 496 -20.50 -5.34 -59.15
CA PHE A 496 -19.30 -5.76 -58.44
C PHE A 496 -18.55 -4.55 -57.88
N TYR A 497 -17.94 -4.72 -56.71
CA TYR A 497 -16.99 -3.74 -56.18
C TYR A 497 -15.83 -4.37 -55.42
N ILE A 498 -14.73 -3.63 -55.36
CA ILE A 498 -13.59 -3.88 -54.48
C ILE A 498 -13.23 -2.57 -53.79
N ASP A 499 -13.11 -2.56 -52.46
CA ASP A 499 -12.67 -1.43 -51.67
C ASP A 499 -11.38 -1.79 -50.92
N GLY A 500 -10.34 -0.97 -51.09
CA GLY A 500 -9.08 -1.09 -50.37
C GLY A 500 -8.84 0.14 -49.50
N VAL A 501 -8.48 -0.06 -48.23
CA VAL A 501 -8.18 1.03 -47.28
C VAL A 501 -6.86 0.78 -46.59
N VAL A 502 -5.99 1.78 -46.57
CA VAL A 502 -4.81 1.82 -45.69
C VAL A 502 -5.04 2.90 -44.64
N LYS A 503 -4.93 2.54 -43.37
CA LYS A 503 -5.20 3.41 -42.22
C LYS A 503 -4.01 3.44 -41.28
N TYR A 504 -3.61 4.63 -40.87
CA TYR A 504 -2.73 4.86 -39.72
C TYR A 504 -3.55 5.44 -38.57
N ASP A 505 -3.29 5.00 -37.34
CA ASP A 505 -3.91 5.56 -36.14
C ASP A 505 -2.89 5.80 -35.02
N ARG A 506 -3.18 6.80 -34.19
CA ARG A 506 -2.47 7.08 -32.95
C ARG A 506 -3.49 7.19 -31.82
N GLN A 507 -3.35 6.31 -30.85
CA GLN A 507 -4.24 6.17 -29.71
C GLN A 507 -3.53 6.62 -28.44
N LYS A 508 -4.17 7.52 -27.68
CA LYS A 508 -3.71 8.00 -26.37
C LYS A 508 -4.71 7.61 -25.31
N ASN A 509 -4.24 6.92 -24.30
CA ASN A 509 -5.04 6.40 -23.19
C ASN A 509 -4.65 7.06 -21.87
N HIS A 510 -5.63 7.17 -20.98
CA HIS A 510 -5.46 7.64 -19.61
C HIS A 510 -6.47 6.95 -18.70
N PHE A 511 -6.09 6.65 -17.46
CA PHE A 511 -7.01 6.18 -16.43
C PHE A 511 -6.84 6.94 -15.12
N LYS A 512 -7.90 6.95 -14.31
CA LYS A 512 -7.93 7.37 -12.91
C LYS A 512 -8.74 6.35 -12.13
N VAL A 513 -8.09 5.63 -11.22
CA VAL A 513 -8.73 4.61 -10.37
C VAL A 513 -8.36 4.82 -8.91
N LYS A 514 -9.06 4.12 -8.01
CA LYS A 514 -8.67 4.02 -6.59
C LYS A 514 -8.04 2.68 -6.30
N ASP A 515 -6.97 2.68 -5.51
CA ASP A 515 -6.44 1.46 -4.89
C ASP A 515 -7.34 1.01 -3.72
N THR A 516 -7.00 -0.11 -3.10
CA THR A 516 -7.71 -0.67 -1.93
C THR A 516 -7.67 0.23 -0.69
N ALA A 517 -6.67 1.10 -0.57
CA ALA A 517 -6.52 2.09 0.48
C ALA A 517 -7.22 3.43 0.14
N ASN A 518 -8.03 3.47 -0.93
CA ASN A 518 -8.71 4.66 -1.47
C ASN A 518 -7.80 5.78 -2.00
N ASN A 519 -6.50 5.53 -2.19
CA ASN A 519 -5.60 6.45 -2.85
C ASN A 519 -5.91 6.52 -4.35
N ARG A 520 -5.79 7.74 -4.91
CA ARG A 520 -6.02 7.96 -6.34
C ARG A 520 -4.79 7.59 -7.16
N ILE A 521 -4.95 6.61 -8.04
CA ILE A 521 -3.90 6.13 -8.94
C ILE A 521 -4.23 6.53 -10.37
N GLN A 522 -3.23 6.98 -11.12
CA GLN A 522 -3.38 7.38 -12.51
C GLN A 522 -2.22 6.90 -13.38
N GLY A 523 -2.50 6.74 -14.67
CA GLY A 523 -1.49 6.37 -15.67
C GLY A 523 -1.89 6.82 -17.07
N THR A 524 -0.92 6.92 -17.96
CA THR A 524 -1.13 7.29 -19.36
C THR A 524 -0.33 6.36 -20.27
N GLY A 525 -0.87 6.11 -21.46
CA GLY A 525 -0.20 5.29 -22.47
C GLY A 525 -0.48 5.81 -23.87
N HIS A 526 0.37 5.44 -24.82
CA HIS A 526 0.10 5.70 -26.23
C HIS A 526 0.51 4.52 -27.11
N SER A 527 -0.19 4.33 -28.21
CA SER A 527 0.21 3.37 -29.23
C SER A 527 -0.10 3.92 -30.61
N ASN A 528 0.62 3.42 -31.61
CA ASN A 528 0.36 3.70 -33.02
C ASN A 528 0.05 2.39 -33.73
N GLY A 529 -0.87 2.45 -34.68
CA GLY A 529 -1.33 1.33 -35.45
C GLY A 529 -1.23 1.59 -36.96
N LEU A 530 -1.06 0.52 -37.72
CA LEU A 530 -1.20 0.51 -39.17
C LEU A 530 -2.13 -0.62 -39.56
N GLY A 531 -3.10 -0.34 -40.43
CA GLY A 531 -4.08 -1.31 -40.90
C GLY A 531 -4.27 -1.27 -42.40
N LEU A 532 -4.62 -2.42 -42.95
CA LEU A 532 -5.05 -2.65 -44.32
C LEU A 532 -6.42 -3.35 -44.27
N SER A 533 -7.38 -2.87 -45.04
CA SER A 533 -8.67 -3.54 -45.23
C SER A 533 -8.94 -3.72 -46.71
N MET A 534 -9.45 -4.88 -47.08
CA MET A 534 -9.94 -5.19 -48.42
C MET A 534 -11.35 -5.76 -48.30
N GLU A 535 -12.29 -5.16 -49.01
CA GLU A 535 -13.68 -5.58 -49.08
C GLU A 535 -14.05 -5.81 -50.54
N LEU A 536 -14.89 -6.82 -50.77
CA LEU A 536 -15.45 -7.07 -52.09
C LEU A 536 -16.90 -7.53 -51.95
N GLY A 537 -17.73 -7.17 -52.92
CA GLY A 537 -19.13 -7.57 -52.93
C GLY A 537 -19.71 -7.54 -54.33
N GLN A 538 -20.82 -8.26 -54.49
CA GLN A 538 -21.53 -8.39 -55.76
C GLN A 538 -23.02 -8.16 -55.54
N LYS A 539 -23.57 -7.11 -56.15
CA LYS A 539 -25.00 -6.83 -56.10
C LYS A 539 -25.75 -7.62 -57.16
N PHE A 540 -26.72 -8.43 -56.75
CA PHE A 540 -27.65 -9.12 -57.64
C PHE A 540 -29.03 -8.50 -57.48
N LYS A 541 -29.48 -7.77 -58.51
CA LYS A 541 -30.76 -7.05 -58.51
C LYS A 541 -31.85 -7.86 -59.22
N ILE A 542 -33.03 -7.94 -58.61
CA ILE A 542 -34.25 -8.56 -59.13
C ILE A 542 -35.39 -7.55 -58.92
N ASN A 543 -35.79 -6.84 -59.98
CA ASN A 543 -36.65 -5.66 -59.90
C ASN A 543 -36.05 -4.62 -58.94
N ASP A 544 -36.81 -4.17 -57.94
CA ASP A 544 -36.35 -3.21 -56.93
C ASP A 544 -35.65 -3.88 -55.73
N PHE A 545 -35.69 -5.22 -55.65
CA PHE A 545 -35.00 -5.97 -54.60
C PHE A 545 -33.58 -6.30 -55.03
N TYR A 546 -32.66 -6.37 -54.07
CA TYR A 546 -31.35 -6.92 -54.31
C TYR A 546 -30.84 -7.76 -53.14
N ILE A 547 -29.94 -8.68 -53.48
CA ILE A 547 -29.08 -9.37 -52.53
C ILE A 547 -27.62 -9.03 -52.87
N GLU A 548 -26.84 -8.66 -51.87
CA GLU A 548 -25.44 -8.30 -52.04
C GLU A 548 -24.57 -9.08 -51.03
N PRO A 549 -24.08 -10.28 -51.39
CA PRO A 549 -23.02 -10.94 -50.63
C PRO A 549 -21.76 -10.09 -50.64
N GLN A 550 -21.09 -10.04 -49.49
CA GLN A 550 -19.88 -9.27 -49.24
C GLN A 550 -18.91 -10.07 -48.37
N THR A 551 -17.62 -9.86 -48.61
CA THR A 551 -16.55 -10.34 -47.73
C THR A 551 -15.53 -9.25 -47.50
N GLN A 552 -15.00 -9.19 -46.28
CA GLN A 552 -13.95 -8.26 -45.91
C GLN A 552 -12.83 -8.98 -45.16
N PHE A 553 -11.59 -8.66 -45.50
CA PHE A 553 -10.40 -9.04 -44.77
C PHE A 553 -9.68 -7.79 -44.29
N SER A 554 -9.43 -7.70 -42.99
CA SER A 554 -8.67 -6.61 -42.40
C SER A 554 -7.50 -7.15 -41.60
N TYR A 555 -6.31 -6.66 -41.93
CA TYR A 555 -5.08 -6.89 -41.20
C TYR A 555 -4.65 -5.60 -40.51
N SER A 556 -4.27 -5.67 -39.24
CA SER A 556 -3.69 -4.53 -38.54
C SER A 556 -2.54 -4.94 -37.62
N HIS A 557 -1.58 -4.02 -37.46
CA HIS A 557 -0.50 -4.12 -36.49
C HIS A 557 -0.59 -2.94 -35.52
N GLN A 558 -0.55 -3.23 -34.22
CA GLN A 558 -0.50 -2.24 -33.17
C GLN A 558 0.81 -2.35 -32.39
N ASN A 559 1.50 -1.23 -32.20
CA ASN A 559 2.74 -1.19 -31.43
C ASN A 559 2.49 -1.46 -29.94
N GLY A 560 3.48 -2.06 -29.28
CA GLY A 560 3.50 -2.18 -27.82
C GLY A 560 3.63 -0.82 -27.12
N ASN A 561 3.38 -0.80 -25.82
CA ASN A 561 3.41 0.41 -25.00
C ASN A 561 3.94 0.10 -23.59
N SER A 562 4.34 1.12 -22.83
CA SER A 562 4.69 0.99 -21.42
C SER A 562 4.04 2.10 -20.61
N ILE A 563 3.42 1.74 -19.50
CA ILE A 563 2.67 2.62 -18.61
C ILE A 563 3.37 2.60 -17.26
N ASN A 564 3.61 3.79 -16.71
CA ASN A 564 4.01 3.96 -15.32
C ASN A 564 2.82 4.54 -14.57
N ALA A 565 2.24 3.76 -13.66
CA ALA A 565 1.18 4.22 -12.77
C ALA A 565 1.78 5.01 -11.59
N SER A 566 1.00 5.94 -11.03
CA SER A 566 1.47 6.80 -9.93
C SER A 566 1.77 6.08 -8.62
N ASN A 567 1.32 4.83 -8.44
CA ASN A 567 1.69 3.95 -7.31
C ASN A 567 2.98 3.15 -7.54
N GLY A 568 3.72 3.42 -8.63
CA GLY A 568 4.98 2.75 -8.96
C GLY A 568 4.84 1.49 -9.83
N LEU A 569 3.61 1.01 -10.10
CA LEU A 569 3.39 -0.13 -10.98
C LEU A 569 3.79 0.19 -12.43
N LYS A 570 4.62 -0.67 -13.01
CA LYS A 570 5.02 -0.60 -14.42
C LYS A 570 4.29 -1.66 -15.21
N VAL A 571 3.52 -1.26 -16.22
CA VAL A 571 2.79 -2.19 -17.08
C VAL A 571 3.31 -2.09 -18.51
N LYS A 572 3.85 -3.19 -19.03
CA LYS A 572 4.29 -3.28 -20.43
C LYS A 572 3.25 -4.01 -21.25
N LEU A 573 2.72 -3.36 -22.28
CA LEU A 573 1.80 -3.95 -23.24
C LEU A 573 2.59 -4.48 -24.44
N GLY A 574 2.34 -5.73 -24.80
CA GLY A 574 2.86 -6.32 -26.04
C GLY A 574 2.28 -5.64 -27.27
N ASN A 575 3.03 -5.71 -28.37
CA ASN A 575 2.45 -5.46 -29.70
C ASN A 575 1.48 -6.60 -30.05
N TYR A 576 0.61 -6.37 -31.02
CA TYR A 576 -0.26 -7.41 -31.56
C TYR A 576 -0.54 -7.19 -33.05
N ASN A 577 -0.81 -8.29 -33.73
CA ASN A 577 -1.41 -8.28 -35.06
C ASN A 577 -2.86 -8.73 -34.91
N SER A 578 -3.77 -8.17 -35.72
CA SER A 578 -5.16 -8.60 -35.81
C SER A 578 -5.48 -8.94 -37.26
N LEU A 579 -6.17 -10.05 -37.47
CA LEU A 579 -6.61 -10.54 -38.78
C LEU A 579 -8.10 -10.88 -38.70
N ILE A 580 -8.93 -9.91 -39.10
CA ILE A 580 -10.38 -10.02 -39.05
C ILE A 580 -10.90 -10.42 -40.43
N GLY A 581 -11.71 -11.48 -40.48
CA GLY A 581 -12.52 -11.82 -41.64
C GLY A 581 -14.00 -11.61 -41.35
N ARG A 582 -14.73 -11.03 -42.30
CA ARG A 582 -16.19 -10.87 -42.27
C ARG A 582 -16.79 -11.47 -43.54
N ALA A 583 -17.82 -12.28 -43.38
CA ALA A 583 -18.67 -12.73 -44.47
C ALA A 583 -20.12 -12.34 -44.16
N SER A 584 -20.71 -11.49 -44.98
CA SER A 584 -22.03 -10.92 -44.76
C SER A 584 -22.84 -10.82 -46.04
N THR A 585 -24.14 -10.64 -45.91
CA THR A 585 -25.05 -10.39 -47.02
C THR A 585 -25.95 -9.22 -46.68
N LEU A 586 -26.20 -8.35 -47.66
CA LEU A 586 -27.25 -7.33 -47.60
C LEU A 586 -28.46 -7.77 -48.39
N LEU A 587 -29.62 -7.45 -47.85
CA LEU A 587 -30.92 -7.57 -48.51
C LEU A 587 -31.51 -6.18 -48.55
N GLY A 588 -31.73 -5.62 -49.73
CA GLY A 588 -32.20 -4.24 -49.86
C GLY A 588 -33.30 -4.07 -50.88
N TYR A 589 -33.97 -2.92 -50.77
CA TYR A 589 -35.04 -2.48 -51.65
C TYR A 589 -34.80 -1.02 -52.05
N GLU A 590 -34.86 -0.75 -53.35
CA GLU A 590 -34.60 0.57 -53.93
C GLU A 590 -35.88 1.23 -54.43
N PHE A 591 -36.19 2.42 -53.91
CA PHE A 591 -37.20 3.32 -54.43
C PHE A 591 -36.54 4.28 -55.41
N ASN A 592 -36.70 4.00 -56.71
CA ASN A 592 -36.12 4.80 -57.79
C ASN A 592 -37.13 5.83 -58.31
N SER A 593 -36.74 7.11 -58.34
CA SER A 593 -37.41 8.23 -59.02
C SER A 593 -36.37 9.03 -59.81
N ASP A 594 -36.78 9.84 -60.79
CA ASP A 594 -35.88 10.45 -61.79
C ASP A 594 -34.64 11.14 -61.19
N GLU A 595 -34.82 11.92 -60.12
CA GLU A 595 -33.73 12.65 -59.45
C GLU A 595 -33.44 12.19 -58.02
N ASN A 596 -34.21 11.22 -57.49
CA ASN A 596 -34.15 10.80 -56.10
C ASN A 596 -34.17 9.27 -55.98
N ASN A 597 -33.23 8.70 -55.22
CA ASN A 597 -33.17 7.27 -54.95
C ASN A 597 -33.11 7.03 -53.44
N ILE A 598 -33.98 6.18 -52.91
CA ILE A 598 -33.92 5.72 -51.52
C ILE A 598 -33.67 4.22 -51.49
N ASN A 599 -32.63 3.77 -50.81
CA ASN A 599 -32.32 2.38 -50.57
C ASN A 599 -32.51 2.06 -49.07
N ILE A 600 -33.33 1.06 -48.76
CA ILE A 600 -33.47 0.52 -47.41
C ILE A 600 -32.91 -0.90 -47.42
N TYR A 601 -32.05 -1.24 -46.47
CA TYR A 601 -31.41 -2.55 -46.41
C TYR A 601 -31.31 -3.12 -45.00
N ALA A 602 -31.27 -4.45 -44.94
CA ALA A 602 -30.87 -5.22 -43.79
C ALA A 602 -29.55 -5.94 -44.11
N LYS A 603 -28.70 -6.11 -43.11
CA LYS A 603 -27.41 -6.79 -43.19
C LYS A 603 -27.32 -7.85 -42.12
N THR A 604 -26.80 -9.03 -42.48
CA THR A 604 -26.43 -10.06 -41.51
C THR A 604 -25.15 -10.77 -41.97
N GLY A 605 -24.29 -11.16 -41.03
CA GLY A 605 -23.06 -11.84 -41.36
C GLY A 605 -22.22 -12.23 -40.15
N ILE A 606 -21.28 -13.15 -40.35
CA ILE A 606 -20.37 -13.61 -39.32
C ILE A 606 -19.03 -12.87 -39.42
N VAL A 607 -18.45 -12.56 -38.27
CA VAL A 607 -17.12 -11.98 -38.15
C VAL A 607 -16.26 -12.86 -37.26
N ARG A 608 -15.00 -13.03 -37.65
CA ARG A 608 -14.01 -13.80 -36.91
C ARG A 608 -12.69 -13.06 -36.84
N GLU A 609 -12.12 -13.01 -35.64
CA GLU A 609 -10.72 -12.65 -35.41
C GLU A 609 -9.87 -13.94 -35.42
N PHE A 610 -8.97 -14.04 -36.39
CA PHE A 610 -8.11 -15.20 -36.63
C PHE A 610 -6.75 -15.09 -35.92
N ASP A 611 -6.27 -13.87 -35.66
CA ASP A 611 -5.04 -13.57 -34.92
C ASP A 611 -5.36 -12.75 -33.66
N GLY A 612 -4.45 -11.97 -33.10
CA GLY A 612 -4.71 -11.14 -31.92
C GLY A 612 -4.20 -11.73 -30.62
N ASP A 613 -3.23 -12.65 -30.68
CA ASP A 613 -2.49 -13.04 -29.47
C ASP A 613 -1.52 -11.93 -29.06
N THR A 614 -1.47 -11.65 -27.76
CA THR A 614 -0.60 -10.65 -27.17
C THR A 614 -0.28 -10.99 -25.72
N TYR A 615 0.38 -10.08 -25.02
CA TYR A 615 0.66 -10.21 -23.61
C TYR A 615 0.71 -8.85 -22.94
N TYR A 616 0.61 -8.84 -21.63
CA TYR A 616 1.02 -7.71 -20.81
C TYR A 616 1.98 -8.19 -19.73
N LYS A 617 2.82 -7.30 -19.22
CA LYS A 617 3.65 -7.56 -18.04
C LYS A 617 3.25 -6.64 -16.91
N LEU A 618 3.02 -7.20 -15.73
CA LEU A 618 2.88 -6.47 -14.48
C LEU A 618 4.24 -6.49 -13.79
N ASN A 619 4.93 -5.34 -13.82
CA ASN A 619 6.36 -5.27 -13.57
C ASN A 619 7.11 -6.27 -14.46
N ASN A 620 7.67 -7.33 -13.88
CA ASN A 620 8.39 -8.37 -14.61
C ASN A 620 7.55 -9.62 -14.93
N HIS A 621 6.38 -9.80 -14.31
CA HIS A 621 5.55 -10.98 -14.51
C HIS A 621 4.69 -10.86 -15.77
N LYS A 622 4.73 -11.88 -16.63
CA LYS A 622 4.05 -11.88 -17.94
C LYS A 622 2.73 -12.63 -17.87
N GLU A 623 1.68 -11.99 -18.40
CA GLU A 623 0.34 -12.55 -18.55
C GLU A 623 -0.04 -12.59 -20.04
N SER A 624 -0.60 -13.72 -20.48
CA SER A 624 -1.05 -13.92 -21.86
C SER A 624 -2.42 -13.29 -22.07
N HIS A 625 -2.68 -12.74 -23.27
CA HIS A 625 -3.99 -12.22 -23.64
C HIS A 625 -4.31 -12.51 -25.11
N SER A 626 -5.59 -12.63 -25.47
CA SER A 626 -5.99 -12.90 -26.85
C SER A 626 -7.36 -12.32 -27.20
N PHE A 627 -7.42 -11.69 -28.37
CA PHE A 627 -8.63 -11.11 -28.97
C PHE A 627 -9.42 -12.10 -29.83
N LYS A 628 -8.88 -13.29 -30.11
CA LYS A 628 -9.49 -14.32 -30.96
C LYS A 628 -10.92 -14.64 -30.54
N GLY A 629 -11.84 -14.60 -31.48
CA GLY A 629 -13.26 -14.80 -31.22
C GLY A 629 -14.12 -14.74 -32.47
N ASN A 630 -15.41 -14.99 -32.28
CA ASN A 630 -16.41 -14.82 -33.34
C ASN A 630 -17.58 -14.02 -32.78
N TRP A 631 -18.15 -13.18 -33.63
CA TRP A 631 -19.37 -12.47 -33.32
C TRP A 631 -20.26 -12.40 -34.55
N TRP A 632 -21.54 -12.26 -34.30
CA TRP A 632 -22.51 -12.02 -35.35
C TRP A 632 -22.58 -10.52 -35.63
N ASN A 633 -22.89 -10.11 -36.85
CA ASN A 633 -22.99 -8.71 -37.25
C ASN A 633 -24.32 -8.50 -37.97
N ASN A 634 -25.24 -7.79 -37.31
CA ASN A 634 -26.58 -7.54 -37.83
C ASN A 634 -26.85 -6.04 -37.87
N GLY A 635 -27.47 -5.55 -38.93
CA GLY A 635 -27.84 -4.15 -39.01
C GLY A 635 -28.98 -3.87 -39.96
N VAL A 636 -29.54 -2.68 -39.81
CA VAL A 636 -30.52 -2.10 -40.73
C VAL A 636 -30.08 -0.70 -41.07
N GLY A 637 -30.29 -0.28 -42.31
CA GLY A 637 -29.87 1.03 -42.77
C GLY A 637 -30.75 1.59 -43.85
N ILE A 638 -30.64 2.90 -44.03
CA ILE A 638 -31.26 3.68 -45.08
C ILE A 638 -30.21 4.55 -45.73
N ASN A 639 -30.35 4.72 -47.03
CA ASN A 639 -29.49 5.56 -47.85
C ASN A 639 -30.37 6.33 -48.83
N ALA A 640 -30.21 7.65 -48.91
CA ALA A 640 -31.02 8.51 -49.75
C ALA A 640 -30.12 9.43 -50.59
N ASN A 641 -30.26 9.34 -51.90
CA ASN A 641 -29.67 10.24 -52.87
C ASN A 641 -30.70 11.27 -53.35
N PHE A 642 -30.35 12.56 -53.30
CA PHE A 642 -31.18 13.68 -53.74
C PHE A 642 -30.47 14.54 -54.77
N ASN A 643 -31.19 14.87 -55.84
CA ASN A 643 -30.73 15.73 -56.95
C ASN A 643 -29.40 15.27 -57.56
N GLN A 644 -29.09 13.97 -57.47
CA GLN A 644 -27.82 13.36 -57.92
C GLN A 644 -26.55 13.94 -57.26
N LYS A 645 -26.69 14.80 -56.25
CA LYS A 645 -25.57 15.54 -55.63
C LYS A 645 -25.44 15.30 -54.14
N HIS A 646 -26.53 14.95 -53.46
CA HIS A 646 -26.56 14.80 -52.02
C HIS A 646 -26.83 13.35 -51.67
N ASN A 647 -25.96 12.74 -50.87
CA ASN A 647 -26.17 11.40 -50.34
C ASN A 647 -26.17 11.44 -48.81
N ILE A 648 -27.23 10.92 -48.18
CA ILE A 648 -27.37 10.83 -46.73
C ILE A 648 -27.64 9.38 -46.38
N TYR A 649 -26.93 8.85 -45.39
CA TYR A 649 -27.13 7.47 -44.94
C TYR A 649 -27.08 7.35 -43.42
N LEU A 650 -27.78 6.33 -42.91
CA LEU A 650 -27.87 5.99 -41.50
C LEU A 650 -27.92 4.47 -41.34
N ASP A 651 -27.16 3.93 -40.40
CA ASP A 651 -27.13 2.52 -40.01
C ASP A 651 -27.31 2.36 -38.49
N LEU A 652 -28.07 1.34 -38.11
CA LEU A 652 -28.15 0.80 -36.76
C LEU A 652 -27.60 -0.63 -36.78
N GLU A 653 -26.68 -0.93 -35.87
CA GLU A 653 -25.99 -2.23 -35.85
C GLU A 653 -25.93 -2.84 -34.45
N SER A 654 -26.14 -4.14 -34.39
CA SER A 654 -25.88 -4.98 -33.23
C SER A 654 -24.92 -6.11 -33.60
N SER A 655 -23.86 -6.28 -32.81
CA SER A 655 -22.94 -7.40 -32.97
C SER A 655 -22.77 -8.20 -31.68
N PRO A 656 -23.65 -9.18 -31.40
CA PRO A 656 -23.49 -10.06 -30.25
C PRO A 656 -22.38 -11.08 -30.47
N GLY A 657 -21.58 -11.36 -29.45
CA GLY A 657 -20.35 -12.14 -29.61
C GLY A 657 -19.89 -12.90 -28.38
N ASN A 658 -18.91 -13.79 -28.59
CA ASN A 658 -18.29 -14.53 -27.48
C ASN A 658 -17.27 -13.68 -26.69
N LYS A 659 -16.78 -12.59 -27.31
CA LYS A 659 -15.71 -11.74 -26.78
C LYS A 659 -16.18 -10.38 -26.32
N PHE A 660 -17.21 -9.83 -26.94
CA PHE A 660 -17.85 -8.56 -26.59
C PHE A 660 -19.19 -8.48 -27.32
N ASP A 661 -20.06 -7.61 -26.83
CA ASP A 661 -21.27 -7.20 -27.53
C ASP A 661 -21.13 -5.74 -27.99
N LEU A 662 -21.60 -5.43 -29.20
CA LEU A 662 -21.63 -4.07 -29.74
C LEU A 662 -23.06 -3.62 -30.06
N LEU A 663 -23.37 -2.38 -29.69
CA LEU A 663 -24.46 -1.60 -30.27
C LEU A 663 -23.89 -0.31 -30.86
N GLN A 664 -24.20 -0.03 -32.13
CA GLN A 664 -23.65 1.11 -32.86
C GLN A 664 -24.73 1.84 -33.67
N VAL A 665 -24.62 3.16 -33.69
CA VAL A 665 -25.30 4.05 -34.65
C VAL A 665 -24.24 4.72 -35.52
N ASN A 666 -24.47 4.76 -36.81
CA ASN A 666 -23.58 5.33 -37.80
C ASN A 666 -24.38 6.18 -38.79
N GLY A 667 -23.86 7.32 -39.21
CA GLY A 667 -24.48 8.09 -40.28
C GLY A 667 -23.50 9.02 -40.96
N GLY A 668 -23.83 9.45 -42.16
CA GLY A 668 -22.97 10.35 -42.91
C GLY A 668 -23.70 11.10 -44.01
N TYR A 669 -22.95 12.05 -44.56
CA TYR A 669 -23.38 12.92 -45.64
C TYR A 669 -22.24 13.03 -46.65
N ARG A 670 -22.57 12.86 -47.92
CA ARG A 670 -21.65 13.00 -49.06
C ARG A 670 -22.24 14.00 -50.05
N TYR A 671 -21.39 14.88 -50.55
CA TYR A 671 -21.73 15.88 -51.55
C TYR A 671 -20.86 15.71 -52.79
N SER A 672 -21.53 15.63 -53.93
CA SER A 672 -20.95 15.49 -55.27
C SER A 672 -21.10 16.81 -56.03
N PHE A 673 -19.98 17.34 -56.54
CA PHE A 673 -19.96 18.62 -57.27
C PHE A 673 -19.47 18.50 -58.70
#